data_AF-A0A1I1VZ84-F1
#
_entry.id   AF-A0A1I1VZ84-F1
#
_cell.length_a   1.000
_cell.length_b   1.000
_cell.length_c   1.000
_cell.angle_alpha   90.00
_cell.angle_beta   90.00
_cell.angle_gamma   90.00
#
_symmetry.space_group_name_H-M   'P 1'
#
loop_
_entity.id
_entity.type
_entity.pdbx_description
1 polymer ?
#
loop_
_entity_poly.entity_id
_entity_poly.type
_entity_poly.pdbx_seq_one_letter_code
_entity_poly.pdbx_strand_id
1 'polypeptide(L)'
;MGEAPPVTLKKLTGDLAYDNGNYLGNLSAALDGPAGAFEVQTPLSGDLQQIHLPQLQVRAGQGKIDGQLTVGFAEAVRWDAQLQVSDFDPAYWVAELPGRIAGPIRSKGQLLDGRLELTGDLDLQGRLRGRPAQLQTQVAGAGERWDVSTLSLRLGDNRIDGSGQLDQRLQGQLRIALNRLGQLWPGLQGQANGRLDLAGSLQAPQGTFTLNGQSLAFEQTRLRQLGVDATLDGNGQAKLQLRGQGIASGDSQFGNLTVNGAGNQRQQQMDLSLQGPQLQTSLALDGTLDKGDWRGRLSRVEIQAGGQDWRLQAPASLVRLASGEIDLGAHCLRSGAASLCGENQRLQPEPKIRYRLADFPLDSLSPWFPKDFAWQGTLDADVHLDLPSAGPNGRVVVDAGSGIWRVRDQDQWVDFSYDSLRLSSELRPQRIDSELSLRGPRIGELSVQAQLDPRPDNKPLSGQFRLSGLDLAIARPFVPMVERLTGQLNGSGTLSGDLLKPLVNGQLALSDGEVSGGELPTSFEDLQVRVLIAGESLQLNGGWRSGNKGQGTLDGALAWSGPLNGNLNVKGSSLPVNVEPYANLEMAPDMQVRLADDQLSVSGKVSIPRGKIVVRELPPSTVKVSDDAVIVGEDPREKQPVAISMDIDVDVGSDKLTFSGFGLNAELAGQVHIGDDLDTRGELNLNKGNFRGYGQRLTIRRARLLFAGPIDQPFLDIEAIRKVDDVVAGLRLTGSADQPRTEVFSEPAMSQEQALSYLVLGRPLSSGSEDNNMLAQAALALGVAGSSGVTGSVAESLGIQDFQLDTDGSGRSTSVVASGNLSERLSLRYGVGVFEPVNTVALRYALTRRLYLEAASGLASSLDLFYKRDF
;
A
#
# COMPACT_ATOMS: atom_id res chain seq x y z
N MET A 1 -26.80 20.68 -20.34
CA MET A 1 -26.21 21.54 -21.38
C MET A 1 -26.36 20.82 -22.70
N GLY A 2 -26.97 21.43 -23.71
CA GLY A 2 -27.11 20.80 -25.03
C GLY A 2 -25.76 20.84 -25.73
N GLU A 3 -25.25 19.67 -26.12
CA GLU A 3 -24.03 19.53 -26.91
C GLU A 3 -24.16 20.37 -28.19
N ALA A 4 -23.10 21.07 -28.57
CA ALA A 4 -23.11 21.88 -29.79
C ALA A 4 -23.42 20.98 -31.00
N PRO A 5 -24.21 21.46 -31.99
CA PRO A 5 -24.51 20.65 -33.16
C PRO A 5 -23.20 20.25 -33.88
N PRO A 6 -23.05 19.00 -34.33
CA PRO A 6 -21.81 18.47 -34.90
C PRO A 6 -21.39 19.13 -36.21
N VAL A 7 -22.27 19.95 -36.81
CA VAL A 7 -22.05 20.67 -38.07
C VAL A 7 -22.26 22.16 -37.85
N THR A 8 -21.34 22.98 -38.34
CA THR A 8 -21.38 24.44 -38.24
C THR A 8 -21.35 25.09 -39.62
N LEU A 9 -22.26 26.02 -39.89
CA LEU A 9 -22.26 26.82 -41.11
C LEU A 9 -21.15 27.87 -41.04
N LYS A 10 -20.25 27.88 -42.03
CA LYS A 10 -19.14 28.85 -42.12
C LYS A 10 -19.44 30.00 -43.06
N LYS A 11 -20.04 29.68 -44.20
CA LYS A 11 -20.39 30.68 -45.21
C LYS A 11 -21.66 30.26 -45.94
N LEU A 12 -22.56 31.21 -46.15
CA LEU A 12 -23.72 31.05 -47.02
C LEU A 12 -23.68 32.18 -48.05
N THR A 13 -23.68 31.81 -49.32
CA THR A 13 -23.71 32.74 -50.46
C THR A 13 -24.81 32.32 -51.40
N GLY A 14 -25.59 33.26 -51.89
CA GLY A 14 -26.58 32.98 -52.90
C GLY A 14 -27.12 34.24 -53.57
N ASP A 15 -27.64 34.06 -54.77
CA ASP A 15 -28.40 35.03 -55.55
C ASP A 15 -29.85 34.58 -55.62
N LEU A 16 -30.79 35.49 -55.41
CA LEU A 16 -32.22 35.20 -55.44
C LEU A 16 -32.94 36.31 -56.20
N ALA A 17 -33.59 35.94 -57.29
CA ALA A 17 -34.53 36.77 -58.03
C ALA A 17 -35.95 36.40 -57.59
N TYR A 18 -36.74 37.39 -57.21
CA TYR A 18 -38.14 37.21 -56.81
C TYR A 18 -39.03 38.06 -57.71
N ASP A 19 -40.01 37.43 -58.37
CA ASP A 19 -41.00 38.10 -59.22
C ASP A 19 -42.36 37.41 -59.12
N ASN A 20 -43.42 38.20 -58.94
CA ASN A 20 -44.82 37.76 -58.93
C ASN A 20 -45.10 36.52 -58.06
N GLY A 21 -44.51 36.45 -56.86
CA GLY A 21 -44.73 35.32 -55.93
C GLY A 21 -43.81 34.12 -56.12
N ASN A 22 -42.99 34.12 -57.18
CA ASN A 22 -42.01 33.08 -57.49
C ASN A 22 -40.61 33.56 -57.16
N TYR A 23 -39.72 32.65 -56.76
CA TYR A 23 -38.29 32.91 -56.64
C TYR A 23 -37.49 31.91 -57.47
N LEU A 24 -36.34 32.37 -57.96
CA LEU A 24 -35.33 31.60 -58.67
C LEU A 24 -33.96 32.08 -58.19
N GLY A 25 -33.03 31.17 -57.94
CA GLY A 25 -31.72 31.54 -57.44
C GLY A 25 -30.74 30.38 -57.38
N ASN A 26 -29.55 30.67 -56.86
CA ASN A 26 -28.54 29.69 -56.53
C ASN A 26 -28.10 29.87 -55.07
N LEU A 27 -27.90 28.76 -54.39
CA LEU A 27 -27.39 28.73 -53.02
C LEU A 27 -26.10 27.90 -52.98
N SER A 28 -25.09 28.43 -52.30
CA SER A 28 -23.85 27.74 -51.99
C SER A 28 -23.51 27.96 -50.51
N ALA A 29 -23.41 26.88 -49.76
CA ALA A 29 -23.06 26.87 -48.34
C ALA A 29 -21.76 26.10 -48.12
N ALA A 30 -20.85 26.66 -47.34
CA ALA A 30 -19.67 25.96 -46.81
C ALA A 30 -19.90 25.70 -45.32
N LEU A 31 -19.74 24.45 -44.90
CA LEU A 31 -19.97 23.97 -43.55
C LEU A 31 -18.75 23.19 -43.04
N ASP A 32 -18.54 23.18 -41.73
CA ASP A 32 -17.56 22.31 -41.08
C ASP A 32 -18.28 21.24 -40.26
N GLY A 33 -17.92 19.97 -40.50
CA GLY A 33 -18.31 18.82 -39.71
C GLY A 33 -17.11 18.15 -39.02
N PRO A 34 -17.29 17.05 -38.27
CA PRO A 34 -16.23 16.44 -37.48
C PRO A 34 -15.06 15.89 -38.33
N ALA A 35 -15.34 15.40 -39.54
CA ALA A 35 -14.31 14.93 -40.49
C ALA A 35 -13.78 16.03 -41.43
N GLY A 36 -14.25 17.28 -41.33
CA GLY A 36 -13.74 18.42 -42.08
C GLY A 36 -14.82 19.27 -42.75
N ALA A 37 -14.36 20.19 -43.61
CA ALA A 37 -15.21 21.09 -44.37
C ALA A 37 -15.94 20.38 -45.52
N PHE A 38 -17.18 20.77 -45.79
CA PHE A 38 -17.98 20.31 -46.90
C PHE A 38 -18.86 21.42 -47.47
N GLU A 39 -19.30 21.24 -48.72
CA GLU A 39 -20.09 22.22 -49.44
C GLU A 39 -21.47 21.68 -49.81
N VAL A 40 -22.46 22.56 -49.80
CA VAL A 40 -23.81 22.31 -50.32
C VAL A 40 -24.09 23.36 -51.38
N GLN A 41 -24.39 22.94 -52.60
CA GLN A 41 -24.68 23.81 -53.73
C GLN A 41 -26.00 23.38 -54.36
N THR A 42 -26.89 24.32 -54.64
CA THR A 42 -28.15 24.01 -55.32
C THR A 42 -28.69 25.25 -56.05
N PRO A 43 -29.07 25.14 -57.33
CA PRO A 43 -30.08 26.03 -57.87
C PRO A 43 -31.38 25.77 -57.10
N LEU A 44 -32.16 26.83 -56.90
CA LEU A 44 -33.46 26.75 -56.25
C LEU A 44 -34.46 27.55 -57.08
N SER A 45 -35.68 27.03 -57.14
CA SER A 45 -36.82 27.69 -57.74
C SER A 45 -38.04 27.40 -56.89
N GLY A 46 -39.07 28.24 -56.91
CA GLY A 46 -40.26 27.98 -56.11
C GLY A 46 -41.15 29.18 -55.99
N ASP A 47 -42.07 29.09 -55.06
CA ASP A 47 -43.04 30.12 -54.71
C ASP A 47 -43.26 30.12 -53.19
N LEU A 48 -44.21 30.93 -52.72
CA LEU A 48 -44.57 31.00 -51.30
C LEU A 48 -45.15 29.69 -50.71
N GLN A 49 -45.36 28.65 -51.53
CA GLN A 49 -45.95 27.38 -51.16
C GLN A 49 -45.01 26.19 -51.30
N GLN A 50 -43.97 26.29 -52.14
CA GLN A 50 -43.03 25.19 -52.40
C GLN A 50 -41.64 25.70 -52.80
N ILE A 51 -40.62 24.90 -52.49
CA ILE A 51 -39.25 25.03 -53.00
C ILE A 51 -38.88 23.78 -53.82
N HIS A 52 -38.31 24.00 -54.98
CA HIS A 52 -37.78 23.00 -55.87
C HIS A 52 -36.28 23.21 -56.04
N LEU A 53 -35.52 22.19 -55.68
CA LEU A 53 -34.07 22.07 -55.82
C LEU A 53 -33.80 21.09 -56.96
N PRO A 54 -33.73 21.54 -58.23
CA PRO A 54 -33.56 20.64 -59.37
C PRO A 54 -32.19 19.94 -59.38
N GLN A 55 -31.21 20.49 -58.64
CA GLN A 55 -29.86 19.95 -58.59
C GLN A 55 -29.19 20.22 -57.23
N LEU A 56 -29.67 19.55 -56.19
CA LEU A 56 -29.00 19.54 -54.90
C LEU A 56 -27.67 18.77 -55.00
N GLN A 57 -26.56 19.43 -54.73
CA GLN A 57 -25.23 18.82 -54.64
C GLN A 57 -24.66 19.03 -53.24
N VAL A 58 -24.33 17.95 -52.55
CA VAL A 58 -23.53 17.98 -51.32
C VAL A 58 -22.19 17.35 -51.63
N ARG A 59 -21.08 18.03 -51.36
CA ARG A 59 -19.72 17.53 -51.55
C ARG A 59 -18.96 17.55 -50.24
N ALA A 60 -18.66 16.38 -49.71
CA ALA A 60 -17.94 16.18 -48.45
C ALA A 60 -16.72 15.29 -48.71
N GLY A 61 -15.54 15.90 -48.82
CA GLY A 61 -14.32 15.19 -49.21
C GLY A 61 -14.42 14.59 -50.62
N GLN A 62 -14.29 13.27 -50.73
CA GLN A 62 -14.51 12.54 -52.00
C GLN A 62 -15.98 12.15 -52.22
N GLY A 63 -16.82 12.32 -51.21
CA GLY A 63 -18.22 11.93 -51.22
C GLY A 63 -19.14 12.98 -51.82
N LYS A 64 -20.19 12.50 -52.49
CA LYS A 64 -21.17 13.32 -53.19
C LYS A 64 -22.59 12.82 -52.98
N ILE A 65 -23.52 13.74 -52.74
CA ILE A 65 -24.96 13.50 -52.86
C ILE A 65 -25.45 14.43 -53.96
N ASP A 66 -26.01 13.86 -55.02
CA ASP A 66 -26.62 14.61 -56.12
C ASP A 66 -28.09 14.24 -56.28
N GLY A 67 -28.95 15.19 -56.59
CA GLY A 67 -30.30 14.84 -57.01
C GLY A 67 -31.25 16.00 -57.02
N GLN A 68 -32.53 15.67 -57.02
CA GLN A 68 -33.60 16.64 -56.97
C GLN A 68 -34.40 16.49 -55.68
N LEU A 69 -34.81 17.63 -55.13
CA LEU A 69 -35.65 17.70 -53.95
C LEU A 69 -36.72 18.79 -54.15
N THR A 70 -37.99 18.41 -54.09
CA THR A 70 -39.09 19.36 -53.99
C THR A 70 -39.65 19.29 -52.58
N VAL A 71 -39.86 20.43 -51.93
CA VAL A 71 -40.52 20.54 -50.63
C VAL A 71 -41.67 21.54 -50.73
N GLY A 72 -42.89 21.07 -50.55
CA GLY A 72 -44.08 21.92 -50.38
C GLY A 72 -44.34 22.19 -48.91
N PHE A 73 -44.81 23.39 -48.55
CA PHE A 73 -45.01 23.82 -47.16
C PHE A 73 -46.23 24.73 -46.93
N ALA A 74 -47.10 24.94 -47.92
CA ALA A 74 -48.29 25.80 -47.76
C ALA A 74 -49.36 25.21 -46.81
N GLU A 75 -49.92 24.06 -47.16
CA GLU A 75 -50.97 23.39 -46.38
C GLU A 75 -50.42 22.18 -45.60
N ALA A 76 -49.39 21.55 -46.15
CA ALA A 76 -48.75 20.36 -45.61
C ALA A 76 -47.28 20.39 -45.99
N VAL A 77 -46.44 19.74 -45.18
CA VAL A 77 -45.04 19.50 -45.55
C VAL A 77 -45.02 18.32 -46.52
N ARG A 78 -44.90 18.58 -47.82
CA ARG A 78 -44.77 17.56 -48.87
C ARG A 78 -43.33 17.48 -49.32
N TRP A 79 -42.84 16.30 -49.66
CA TRP A 79 -41.55 16.17 -50.31
C TRP A 79 -41.55 15.13 -51.42
N ASP A 80 -40.69 15.36 -52.41
CA ASP A 80 -40.31 14.39 -53.43
C ASP A 80 -38.79 14.49 -53.59
N ALA A 81 -38.09 13.47 -53.14
CA ALA A 81 -36.65 13.39 -53.06
C ALA A 81 -36.15 12.22 -53.92
N GLN A 82 -35.28 12.51 -54.87
CA GLN A 82 -34.59 11.52 -55.68
C GLN A 82 -33.12 11.86 -55.67
N LEU A 83 -32.37 11.20 -54.79
CA LEU A 83 -30.97 11.47 -54.52
C LEU A 83 -30.13 10.26 -54.89
N GLN A 84 -28.95 10.52 -55.44
CA GLN A 84 -27.92 9.55 -55.71
C GLN A 84 -26.73 9.85 -54.81
N VAL A 85 -26.41 8.90 -53.95
CA VAL A 85 -25.25 8.96 -53.06
C VAL A 85 -24.07 8.27 -53.74
N SER A 86 -22.88 8.88 -53.70
CA SER A 86 -21.63 8.34 -54.26
C SER A 86 -20.47 8.61 -53.31
N ASP A 87 -19.72 7.57 -52.93
CA ASP A 87 -18.52 7.67 -52.05
C ASP A 87 -18.72 8.50 -50.76
N PHE A 88 -19.96 8.60 -50.26
CA PHE A 88 -20.30 9.48 -49.15
C PHE A 88 -19.74 8.96 -47.83
N ASP A 89 -19.07 9.83 -47.08
CA ASP A 89 -18.47 9.51 -45.78
C ASP A 89 -19.32 10.10 -44.63
N PRO A 90 -20.03 9.27 -43.85
CA PRO A 90 -20.81 9.75 -42.71
C PRO A 90 -20.00 10.41 -41.60
N ALA A 91 -18.67 10.28 -41.58
CA ALA A 91 -17.82 10.92 -40.57
C ALA A 91 -17.90 12.44 -40.55
N TYR A 92 -18.39 13.07 -41.62
CA TYR A 92 -18.70 14.50 -41.68
C TYR A 92 -19.90 14.92 -40.80
N TRP A 93 -20.63 13.95 -40.23
CA TRP A 93 -21.70 14.18 -39.26
C TRP A 93 -21.50 13.41 -37.95
N VAL A 94 -20.94 12.20 -38.03
CA VAL A 94 -20.68 11.32 -36.86
C VAL A 94 -19.27 10.75 -36.98
N ALA A 95 -18.32 11.33 -36.24
CA ALA A 95 -16.88 11.04 -36.39
C ALA A 95 -16.53 9.55 -36.29
N GLU A 96 -17.31 8.77 -35.53
CA GLU A 96 -17.10 7.35 -35.25
C GLU A 96 -17.56 6.42 -36.39
N LEU A 97 -18.17 6.96 -37.46
CA LEU A 97 -18.69 6.22 -38.62
C LEU A 97 -17.96 6.55 -39.95
N PRO A 98 -16.61 6.50 -40.01
CA PRO A 98 -15.89 6.74 -41.26
C PRO A 98 -16.19 5.67 -42.29
N GLY A 99 -16.37 6.07 -43.54
CA GLY A 99 -16.65 5.11 -44.60
C GLY A 99 -16.98 5.72 -45.95
N ARG A 100 -17.54 4.89 -46.82
CA ARG A 100 -18.01 5.24 -48.16
C ARG A 100 -19.27 4.47 -48.43
N ILE A 101 -20.38 5.17 -48.59
CA ILE A 101 -21.66 4.59 -49.00
C ILE A 101 -22.12 5.21 -50.31
N ALA A 102 -22.81 4.42 -51.11
CA ALA A 102 -23.34 4.82 -52.40
C ALA A 102 -24.67 4.11 -52.64
N GLY A 103 -25.53 4.73 -53.44
CA GLY A 103 -26.82 4.14 -53.81
C GLY A 103 -27.93 5.19 -53.94
N PRO A 104 -29.06 4.79 -54.53
CA PRO A 104 -30.22 5.65 -54.67
C PRO A 104 -30.99 5.79 -53.34
N ILE A 105 -31.52 6.99 -53.12
CA ILE A 105 -32.51 7.30 -52.10
C ILE A 105 -33.69 7.91 -52.84
N ARG A 106 -34.84 7.24 -52.79
CA ARG A 106 -36.10 7.76 -53.30
C ARG A 106 -37.08 7.86 -52.16
N SER A 107 -37.64 9.04 -51.96
CA SER A 107 -38.63 9.26 -50.92
C SER A 107 -39.64 10.30 -51.37
N LYS A 108 -40.91 9.95 -51.31
CA LYS A 108 -42.02 10.86 -51.58
C LYS A 108 -43.01 10.79 -50.44
N GLY A 109 -43.43 11.93 -49.90
CA GLY A 109 -44.33 11.92 -48.77
C GLY A 109 -45.03 13.25 -48.51
N GLN A 110 -45.95 13.20 -47.55
CA GLN A 110 -46.71 14.34 -47.07
C GLN A 110 -46.94 14.19 -45.55
N LEU A 111 -46.71 15.28 -44.82
CA LEU A 111 -47.10 15.44 -43.43
C LEU A 111 -48.16 16.54 -43.33
N LEU A 112 -49.40 16.15 -43.03
CA LEU A 112 -50.54 17.06 -42.85
C LEU A 112 -51.19 16.74 -41.51
N ASP A 113 -51.32 17.74 -40.63
CA ASP A 113 -51.94 17.60 -39.30
C ASP A 113 -51.39 16.42 -38.47
N GLY A 114 -50.09 16.18 -38.55
CA GLY A 114 -49.40 15.08 -37.86
C GLY A 114 -49.61 13.70 -38.49
N ARG A 115 -50.33 13.59 -39.62
CA ARG A 115 -50.49 12.35 -40.39
C ARG A 115 -49.46 12.28 -41.50
N LEU A 116 -48.66 11.22 -41.47
CA LEU A 116 -47.62 10.93 -42.44
C LEU A 116 -48.16 10.00 -43.54
N GLU A 117 -47.95 10.39 -44.79
CA GLU A 117 -47.98 9.54 -45.98
C GLU A 117 -46.55 9.48 -46.56
N LEU A 118 -46.04 8.29 -46.85
CA LEU A 118 -44.67 8.08 -47.32
C LEU A 118 -44.62 6.89 -48.27
N THR A 119 -43.93 7.05 -49.39
CA THR A 119 -43.33 5.97 -50.17
C THR A 119 -41.83 6.18 -50.20
N GLY A 120 -41.05 5.20 -49.75
CA GLY A 120 -39.60 5.26 -49.66
C GLY A 120 -38.95 3.98 -50.18
N ASP A 121 -37.91 4.15 -50.98
CA ASP A 121 -37.06 3.08 -51.51
C ASP A 121 -35.60 3.51 -51.34
N LEU A 122 -34.89 2.78 -50.48
CA LEU A 122 -33.49 3.03 -50.16
C LEU A 122 -32.70 1.75 -50.42
N ASP A 123 -31.62 1.86 -51.18
CA ASP A 123 -30.65 0.77 -51.40
C ASP A 123 -29.24 1.38 -51.35
N LEU A 124 -28.72 1.52 -50.13
CA LEU A 124 -27.39 2.06 -49.88
C LEU A 124 -26.41 0.92 -49.62
N GLN A 125 -25.27 0.94 -50.29
CA GLN A 125 -24.23 -0.08 -50.21
C GLN A 125 -22.86 0.58 -50.10
N GLY A 126 -21.90 -0.10 -49.47
CA GLY A 126 -20.53 0.38 -49.42
C GLY A 126 -19.73 -0.21 -48.28
N ARG A 127 -18.93 0.62 -47.60
CA ARG A 127 -18.12 0.22 -46.46
C ARG A 127 -18.20 1.26 -45.35
N LEU A 128 -18.52 0.84 -44.14
CA LEU A 128 -18.44 1.66 -42.92
C LEU A 128 -17.44 1.01 -41.97
N ARG A 129 -16.57 1.82 -41.35
CA ARG A 129 -15.51 1.38 -40.44
C ARG A 129 -14.64 0.26 -41.03
N GLY A 130 -14.38 0.33 -42.34
CA GLY A 130 -13.64 -0.67 -43.10
C GLY A 130 -14.35 -2.01 -43.31
N ARG A 131 -15.65 -2.13 -42.97
CA ARG A 131 -16.48 -3.34 -43.13
C ARG A 131 -17.55 -3.12 -44.21
N PRO A 132 -17.94 -4.16 -44.98
CA PRO A 132 -19.06 -4.06 -45.92
C PRO A 132 -20.33 -3.60 -45.22
N ALA A 133 -21.04 -2.63 -45.79
CA ALA A 133 -22.26 -2.07 -45.23
C ALA A 133 -23.38 -2.06 -46.29
N GLN A 134 -24.61 -2.34 -45.86
CA GLN A 134 -25.80 -2.26 -46.69
C GLN A 134 -27.00 -1.80 -45.85
N LEU A 135 -27.81 -0.91 -46.41
CA LEU A 135 -29.13 -0.55 -45.92
C LEU A 135 -30.09 -0.63 -47.10
N GLN A 136 -30.97 -1.62 -47.08
CA GLN A 136 -32.04 -1.79 -48.05
C GLN A 136 -33.38 -1.71 -47.34
N THR A 137 -34.27 -0.83 -47.79
CA THR A 137 -35.63 -0.78 -47.27
C THR A 137 -36.63 -0.27 -48.30
N GLN A 138 -37.81 -0.87 -48.29
CA GLN A 138 -38.98 -0.42 -49.07
C GLN A 138 -40.14 -0.24 -48.11
N VAL A 139 -40.67 0.98 -48.08
CA VAL A 139 -41.76 1.37 -47.20
C VAL A 139 -42.81 2.15 -47.99
N ALA A 140 -44.08 1.82 -47.78
CA ALA A 140 -45.21 2.58 -48.30
C ALA A 140 -46.30 2.64 -47.23
N GLY A 141 -46.85 3.81 -46.96
CA GLY A 141 -47.93 3.91 -45.97
C GLY A 141 -48.52 5.29 -45.83
N ALA A 142 -49.72 5.33 -45.28
CA ALA A 142 -50.45 6.53 -44.90
C ALA A 142 -51.34 6.24 -43.68
N GLY A 143 -51.26 7.09 -42.64
CA GLY A 143 -52.09 6.94 -41.45
C GLY A 143 -51.88 5.60 -40.74
N GLU A 144 -52.94 4.80 -40.62
CA GLU A 144 -52.91 3.46 -40.00
C GLU A 144 -52.71 2.32 -41.02
N ARG A 145 -52.21 2.63 -42.22
CA ARG A 145 -51.81 1.64 -43.22
C ARG A 145 -50.35 1.78 -43.57
N TRP A 146 -49.55 0.78 -43.28
CA TRP A 146 -48.11 0.75 -43.57
C TRP A 146 -47.70 -0.62 -44.09
N ASP A 147 -46.84 -0.63 -45.09
CA ASP A 147 -46.17 -1.81 -45.60
C ASP A 147 -44.67 -1.53 -45.63
N VAL A 148 -43.91 -2.38 -44.94
CA VAL A 148 -42.45 -2.44 -44.97
C VAL A 148 -42.12 -3.81 -45.54
N SER A 149 -42.03 -3.88 -46.87
CA SER A 149 -41.90 -5.15 -47.58
C SER A 149 -40.55 -5.80 -47.30
N THR A 150 -39.50 -5.02 -47.09
CA THR A 150 -38.16 -5.49 -46.72
C THR A 150 -37.45 -4.42 -45.91
N LEU A 151 -36.82 -4.83 -44.82
CA LEU A 151 -35.78 -4.09 -44.10
C LEU A 151 -34.57 -5.00 -44.01
N SER A 152 -33.43 -4.60 -44.55
CA SER A 152 -32.16 -5.30 -44.40
C SER A 152 -31.05 -4.31 -44.09
N LEU A 153 -30.48 -4.41 -42.90
CA LEU A 153 -29.32 -3.65 -42.45
C LEU A 153 -28.16 -4.63 -42.24
N ARG A 154 -27.03 -4.38 -42.88
CA ARG A 154 -25.81 -5.17 -42.74
C ARG A 154 -24.63 -4.26 -42.43
N LEU A 155 -23.82 -4.66 -41.46
CA LEU A 155 -22.51 -4.07 -41.18
C LEU A 155 -21.51 -5.16 -40.82
N GLY A 156 -20.70 -5.54 -41.80
CA GLY A 156 -19.79 -6.68 -41.78
C GLY A 156 -20.54 -8.00 -41.62
N ASP A 157 -20.32 -8.63 -40.47
CA ASP A 157 -20.90 -9.91 -40.08
C ASP A 157 -22.21 -9.74 -39.29
N ASN A 158 -22.59 -8.49 -38.97
CA ASN A 158 -23.84 -8.16 -38.30
C ASN A 158 -24.94 -7.90 -39.30
N ARG A 159 -26.13 -8.42 -39.03
CA ARG A 159 -27.30 -8.28 -39.89
C ARG A 159 -28.57 -8.09 -39.05
N ILE A 160 -29.45 -7.22 -39.50
CA ILE A 160 -30.83 -7.08 -39.01
C ILE A 160 -31.74 -7.15 -40.23
N ASP A 161 -32.66 -8.10 -40.24
CA ASP A 161 -33.65 -8.26 -41.30
C ASP A 161 -35.05 -8.20 -40.73
N GLY A 162 -35.99 -7.64 -41.47
CA GLY A 162 -37.39 -7.62 -41.06
C GLY A 162 -38.35 -7.29 -42.17
N SER A 163 -39.62 -7.40 -41.81
CA SER A 163 -40.75 -6.99 -42.61
C SER A 163 -41.90 -6.64 -41.68
N GLY A 164 -42.80 -5.76 -42.10
CA GLY A 164 -43.93 -5.36 -41.29
C GLY A 164 -45.08 -4.85 -42.14
N GLN A 165 -46.30 -5.09 -41.67
CA GLN A 165 -47.51 -4.60 -42.26
C GLN A 165 -48.44 -4.13 -41.15
N LEU A 166 -49.08 -2.98 -41.38
CA LEU A 166 -50.18 -2.46 -40.61
C LEU A 166 -51.32 -2.21 -41.59
N ASP A 167 -52.44 -2.89 -41.44
CA ASP A 167 -53.70 -2.57 -42.12
C ASP A 167 -54.85 -2.97 -41.19
N GLN A 168 -55.17 -2.08 -40.24
CA GLN A 168 -55.98 -2.34 -39.04
C GLN A 168 -55.38 -3.38 -38.08
N ARG A 169 -54.71 -4.41 -38.62
CA ARG A 169 -53.94 -5.40 -37.89
C ARG A 169 -52.45 -5.14 -38.10
N LEU A 170 -51.71 -5.19 -37.01
CA LEU A 170 -50.26 -5.16 -36.98
C LEU A 170 -49.75 -6.58 -37.21
N GLN A 171 -48.78 -6.75 -38.11
CA GLN A 171 -48.00 -7.96 -38.29
C GLN A 171 -46.55 -7.55 -38.58
N GLY A 172 -45.58 -8.14 -37.92
CA GLY A 172 -44.19 -7.82 -38.18
C GLY A 172 -43.23 -8.86 -37.65
N GLN A 173 -42.07 -8.96 -38.30
CA GLN A 173 -40.98 -9.80 -37.85
C GLN A 173 -39.67 -9.03 -37.98
N LEU A 174 -38.80 -9.19 -36.99
CA LEU A 174 -37.42 -8.71 -37.02
C LEU A 174 -36.51 -9.83 -36.55
N ARG A 175 -35.44 -10.09 -37.30
CA ARG A 175 -34.37 -11.02 -36.95
C ARG A 175 -33.10 -10.19 -36.76
N ILE A 176 -32.48 -10.37 -35.60
CA ILE A 176 -31.27 -9.67 -35.18
C ILE A 176 -30.16 -10.72 -35.13
N ALA A 177 -29.12 -10.55 -35.93
CA ALA A 177 -27.95 -11.43 -35.97
C ALA A 177 -26.68 -10.58 -35.91
N LEU A 178 -26.31 -10.15 -34.71
CA LEU A 178 -25.14 -9.32 -34.45
C LEU A 178 -23.96 -10.21 -34.06
N ASN A 179 -23.36 -10.87 -35.06
CA ASN A 179 -22.30 -11.86 -34.83
C ASN A 179 -20.98 -11.26 -34.32
N ARG A 180 -20.78 -9.94 -34.47
CA ARG A 180 -19.55 -9.26 -34.06
C ARG A 180 -19.78 -7.80 -33.72
N LEU A 181 -20.20 -7.54 -32.47
CA LEU A 181 -20.60 -6.20 -32.00
C LEU A 181 -19.52 -5.13 -32.15
N GLY A 182 -18.23 -5.48 -32.06
CA GLY A 182 -17.14 -4.52 -32.27
C GLY A 182 -17.07 -3.91 -33.67
N GLN A 183 -17.73 -4.51 -34.67
CA GLN A 183 -17.90 -3.91 -35.99
C GLN A 183 -18.99 -2.81 -36.00
N LEU A 184 -19.92 -2.80 -35.04
CA LEU A 184 -20.95 -1.77 -34.91
C LEU A 184 -20.39 -0.50 -34.27
N TRP A 185 -19.72 -0.62 -33.13
CA TRP A 185 -19.17 0.52 -32.39
C TRP A 185 -17.80 0.20 -31.75
N PRO A 186 -16.88 1.18 -31.61
CA PRO A 186 -15.66 1.01 -30.80
C PRO A 186 -15.99 0.60 -29.35
N GLY A 187 -15.11 -0.17 -28.72
CA GLY A 187 -15.31 -0.63 -27.33
C GLY A 187 -16.31 -1.78 -27.15
N LEU A 188 -17.25 -1.99 -28.08
CA LEU A 188 -18.17 -3.13 -28.04
C LEU A 188 -17.48 -4.45 -28.41
N GLN A 189 -17.82 -5.51 -27.70
CA GLN A 189 -17.36 -6.87 -28.00
C GLN A 189 -18.49 -7.90 -27.81
N GLY A 190 -18.29 -9.09 -28.35
CA GLY A 190 -19.24 -10.20 -28.26
C GLY A 190 -20.22 -10.27 -29.43
N GLN A 191 -21.28 -11.05 -29.22
CA GLN A 191 -22.32 -11.31 -30.21
C GLN A 191 -23.71 -11.32 -29.58
N ALA A 192 -24.73 -10.99 -30.35
CA ALA A 192 -26.13 -11.04 -29.93
C ALA A 192 -27.05 -11.51 -31.06
N ASN A 193 -27.93 -12.46 -30.77
CA ASN A 193 -28.93 -12.97 -31.69
C ASN A 193 -30.33 -12.83 -31.09
N GLY A 194 -31.28 -12.34 -31.86
CA GLY A 194 -32.63 -12.11 -31.36
C GLY A 194 -33.70 -12.16 -32.43
N ARG A 195 -34.95 -12.21 -31.97
CA ARG A 195 -36.13 -12.22 -32.81
C ARG A 195 -37.25 -11.46 -32.14
N LEU A 196 -37.91 -10.59 -32.90
CA LEU A 196 -39.15 -9.91 -32.53
C LEU A 196 -40.24 -10.36 -33.50
N ASP A 197 -41.36 -10.83 -32.98
CA ASP A 197 -42.59 -11.04 -33.75
C ASP A 197 -43.67 -10.15 -33.16
N LEU A 198 -44.35 -9.39 -34.00
CA LEU A 198 -45.43 -8.47 -33.66
C LEU A 198 -46.72 -8.89 -34.35
N ALA A 199 -47.83 -8.77 -33.64
CA ALA A 199 -49.17 -9.10 -34.09
C ALA A 199 -50.20 -8.17 -33.44
N GLY A 200 -51.50 -8.37 -33.73
CA GLY A 200 -52.59 -7.69 -33.04
C GLY A 200 -53.06 -6.41 -33.74
N SER A 201 -53.30 -5.35 -32.99
CA SER A 201 -53.68 -4.02 -33.48
C SER A 201 -52.90 -2.94 -32.74
N LEU A 202 -52.98 -1.68 -33.16
CA LEU A 202 -52.34 -0.57 -32.42
C LEU A 202 -52.90 -0.37 -31.00
N GLN A 203 -54.16 -0.74 -30.78
CA GLN A 203 -54.85 -0.60 -29.48
C GLN A 203 -54.61 -1.81 -28.56
N ALA A 204 -54.37 -2.99 -29.15
CA ALA A 204 -54.07 -4.23 -28.45
C ALA A 204 -52.93 -4.97 -29.19
N PRO A 205 -51.69 -4.46 -29.08
CA PRO A 205 -50.54 -5.08 -29.72
C PRO A 205 -50.21 -6.39 -29.01
N GLN A 206 -49.67 -7.33 -29.78
CA GLN A 206 -49.24 -8.64 -29.32
C GLN A 206 -47.83 -8.87 -29.84
N GLY A 207 -47.04 -9.64 -29.12
CA GLY A 207 -45.73 -9.99 -29.65
C GLY A 207 -44.86 -10.79 -28.71
N THR A 208 -43.79 -11.31 -29.29
CA THR A 208 -42.74 -12.03 -28.57
C THR A 208 -41.39 -11.48 -28.97
N PHE A 209 -40.52 -11.26 -27.98
CA PHE A 209 -39.15 -10.83 -28.19
C PHE A 209 -38.20 -11.78 -27.47
N THR A 210 -37.20 -12.26 -28.19
CA THR A 210 -36.11 -13.06 -27.62
C THR A 210 -34.77 -12.44 -28.02
N LEU A 211 -33.82 -12.36 -27.09
CA LEU A 211 -32.46 -11.88 -27.36
C LEU A 211 -31.47 -12.67 -26.51
N ASN A 212 -30.48 -13.25 -27.18
CA ASN A 212 -29.38 -14.00 -26.57
C ASN A 212 -28.06 -13.33 -26.93
N GLY A 213 -27.35 -12.82 -25.92
CA GLY A 213 -26.02 -12.24 -26.03
C GLY A 213 -24.95 -13.15 -25.43
N GLN A 214 -23.75 -13.16 -26.00
CA GLN A 214 -22.61 -13.93 -25.53
C GLN A 214 -21.33 -13.11 -25.57
N SER A 215 -20.54 -13.21 -24.50
CA SER A 215 -19.26 -12.50 -24.33
C SER A 215 -19.37 -11.00 -24.61
N LEU A 216 -20.44 -10.38 -24.11
CA LEU A 216 -20.70 -8.96 -24.29
C LEU A 216 -19.70 -8.16 -23.44
N ALA A 217 -19.06 -7.17 -24.03
CA ALA A 217 -18.25 -6.22 -23.27
C ALA A 217 -18.36 -4.82 -23.85
N PHE A 218 -18.25 -3.83 -22.96
CA PHE A 218 -18.10 -2.43 -23.28
C PHE A 218 -17.15 -1.81 -22.26
N GLU A 219 -16.03 -1.29 -22.73
CA GLU A 219 -14.96 -0.78 -21.86
C GLU A 219 -14.54 -1.82 -20.80
N GLN A 220 -14.64 -1.48 -19.51
CA GLN A 220 -14.30 -2.37 -18.40
C GLN A 220 -15.43 -3.32 -18.00
N THR A 221 -16.65 -3.09 -18.49
CA THR A 221 -17.83 -3.89 -18.13
C THR A 221 -17.97 -5.08 -19.06
N ARG A 222 -18.12 -6.26 -18.46
CA ARG A 222 -18.24 -7.54 -19.17
C ARG A 222 -19.43 -8.34 -18.66
N LEU A 223 -20.10 -9.01 -19.59
CA LEU A 223 -21.25 -9.88 -19.35
C LEU A 223 -21.09 -11.14 -20.20
N ARG A 224 -20.99 -12.30 -19.55
CA ARG A 224 -20.72 -13.57 -20.24
C ARG A 224 -21.90 -14.01 -21.09
N GLN A 225 -23.11 -13.92 -20.56
CA GLN A 225 -24.33 -14.27 -21.25
C GLN A 225 -25.45 -13.30 -20.89
N LEU A 226 -26.25 -12.92 -21.88
CA LEU A 226 -27.49 -12.17 -21.74
C LEU A 226 -28.61 -13.02 -22.35
N GLY A 227 -29.70 -13.22 -21.62
CA GLY A 227 -30.94 -13.76 -22.15
C GLY A 227 -32.08 -12.81 -21.84
N VAL A 228 -32.87 -12.44 -22.84
CA VAL A 228 -34.09 -11.65 -22.69
C VAL A 228 -35.22 -12.40 -23.37
N ASP A 229 -36.28 -12.67 -22.62
CA ASP A 229 -37.52 -13.26 -23.10
C ASP A 229 -38.66 -12.30 -22.71
N ALA A 230 -39.41 -11.79 -23.68
CA ALA A 230 -40.55 -10.93 -23.42
C ALA A 230 -41.75 -11.34 -24.27
N THR A 231 -42.95 -11.26 -23.69
CA THR A 231 -44.21 -11.59 -24.36
C THR A 231 -45.26 -10.55 -24.03
N LEU A 232 -46.09 -10.19 -24.99
CA LEU A 232 -47.29 -9.37 -24.82
C LEU A 232 -48.46 -10.09 -25.47
N ASP A 233 -49.50 -10.40 -24.70
CA ASP A 233 -50.70 -11.06 -25.20
C ASP A 233 -51.79 -10.07 -25.65
N GLY A 234 -52.84 -10.60 -26.28
CA GLY A 234 -53.96 -9.80 -26.80
C GLY A 234 -54.82 -9.10 -25.73
N ASN A 235 -54.66 -9.47 -24.46
CA ASN A 235 -55.31 -8.81 -23.33
C ASN A 235 -54.42 -7.72 -22.72
N GLY A 236 -53.26 -7.43 -23.33
CA GLY A 236 -52.28 -6.47 -22.86
C GLY A 236 -51.46 -6.97 -21.67
N GLN A 237 -51.44 -8.28 -21.40
CA GLN A 237 -50.58 -8.87 -20.37
C GLN A 237 -49.17 -9.07 -20.92
N ALA A 238 -48.22 -8.40 -20.30
CA ALA A 238 -46.80 -8.50 -20.55
C ALA A 238 -46.11 -9.42 -19.54
N LYS A 239 -45.12 -10.16 -20.02
CA LYS A 239 -44.11 -10.83 -19.19
C LYS A 239 -42.73 -10.48 -19.75
N LEU A 240 -41.78 -10.22 -18.87
CA LEU A 240 -40.39 -9.94 -19.19
C LEU A 240 -39.52 -10.80 -18.28
N GLN A 241 -38.53 -11.45 -18.85
CA GLN A 241 -37.49 -12.14 -18.12
C GLN A 241 -36.14 -11.76 -18.71
N LEU A 242 -35.28 -11.17 -17.90
CA LEU A 242 -33.91 -10.86 -18.24
C LEU A 242 -32.99 -11.67 -17.34
N ARG A 243 -31.99 -12.33 -17.94
CA ARG A 243 -30.94 -13.08 -17.26
C ARG A 243 -29.58 -12.59 -17.74
N GLY A 244 -28.81 -11.98 -16.86
CA GLY A 244 -27.41 -11.64 -17.09
C GLY A 244 -26.52 -12.56 -16.26
N GLN A 245 -25.57 -13.26 -16.88
CA GLN A 245 -24.64 -14.14 -16.17
C GLN A 245 -23.20 -13.65 -16.27
N GLY A 246 -22.48 -13.71 -15.15
CA GLY A 246 -21.07 -13.34 -15.08
C GLY A 246 -20.82 -11.86 -15.35
N ILE A 247 -21.60 -10.99 -14.71
CA ILE A 247 -21.41 -9.54 -14.71
C ILE A 247 -20.13 -9.22 -13.92
N ALA A 248 -19.24 -8.45 -14.53
CA ALA A 248 -18.05 -7.94 -13.87
C ALA A 248 -17.67 -6.57 -14.46
N SER A 249 -16.97 -5.76 -13.65
CA SER A 249 -16.39 -4.48 -14.08
C SER A 249 -15.01 -4.33 -13.46
N GLY A 250 -13.97 -4.21 -14.29
CA GLY A 250 -12.58 -4.30 -13.84
C GLY A 250 -12.32 -5.62 -13.10
N ASP A 251 -11.79 -5.53 -11.89
CA ASP A 251 -11.48 -6.69 -11.03
C ASP A 251 -12.69 -7.18 -10.21
N SER A 252 -13.76 -6.40 -10.12
CA SER A 252 -14.95 -6.73 -9.33
C SER A 252 -15.89 -7.68 -10.07
N GLN A 253 -16.35 -8.72 -9.35
CA GLN A 253 -17.31 -9.70 -9.85
C GLN A 253 -18.67 -9.50 -9.18
N PHE A 254 -19.68 -9.12 -9.97
CA PHE A 254 -21.05 -8.87 -9.50
C PHE A 254 -21.97 -10.09 -9.66
N GLY A 255 -21.55 -11.10 -10.44
CA GLY A 255 -22.24 -12.38 -10.52
C GLY A 255 -23.41 -12.39 -11.50
N ASN A 256 -24.58 -12.87 -11.07
CA ASN A 256 -25.72 -13.16 -11.95
C ASN A 256 -26.94 -12.30 -11.59
N LEU A 257 -27.53 -11.65 -12.59
CA LEU A 257 -28.73 -10.83 -12.49
C LEU A 257 -29.92 -11.57 -13.12
N THR A 258 -31.04 -11.61 -12.42
CA THR A 258 -32.34 -12.01 -12.97
C THR A 258 -33.35 -10.90 -12.70
N VAL A 259 -34.07 -10.47 -13.74
CA VAL A 259 -35.20 -9.53 -13.63
C VAL A 259 -36.43 -10.19 -14.21
N ASN A 260 -37.49 -10.30 -13.43
CA ASN A 260 -38.79 -10.80 -13.89
C ASN A 260 -39.80 -9.66 -13.76
N GLY A 261 -40.40 -9.24 -14.87
CA GLY A 261 -41.49 -8.27 -14.92
C GLY A 261 -42.77 -8.93 -15.39
N ALA A 262 -43.91 -8.51 -14.84
CA ALA A 262 -45.21 -8.92 -15.35
C ALA A 262 -46.26 -7.83 -15.13
N GLY A 263 -47.38 -7.94 -15.85
CA GLY A 263 -48.54 -7.08 -15.66
C GLY A 263 -49.03 -6.49 -16.97
N ASN A 264 -49.75 -5.38 -16.92
CA ASN A 264 -50.33 -4.69 -18.06
C ASN A 264 -50.09 -3.17 -17.96
N GLN A 265 -50.71 -2.41 -18.86
CA GLN A 265 -50.57 -0.96 -18.85
C GLN A 265 -51.00 -0.30 -17.53
N ARG A 266 -51.94 -0.89 -16.77
CA ARG A 266 -52.44 -0.32 -15.51
C ARG A 266 -51.77 -0.88 -14.28
N GLN A 267 -51.29 -2.12 -14.28
CA GLN A 267 -50.70 -2.79 -13.13
C GLN A 267 -49.36 -3.39 -13.53
N GLN A 268 -48.28 -3.04 -12.85
CA GLN A 268 -46.96 -3.60 -13.10
C GLN A 268 -46.39 -4.21 -11.82
N GLN A 269 -45.66 -5.30 -11.99
CA GLN A 269 -44.82 -5.90 -10.94
C GLN A 269 -43.46 -6.24 -11.52
N MET A 270 -42.41 -6.08 -10.71
CA MET A 270 -41.05 -6.41 -11.09
C MET A 270 -40.29 -6.97 -9.88
N ASP A 271 -39.65 -8.10 -10.09
CA ASP A 271 -38.71 -8.74 -9.16
C ASP A 271 -37.31 -8.71 -9.79
N LEU A 272 -36.30 -8.28 -9.02
CA LEU A 272 -34.90 -8.26 -9.39
C LEU A 272 -34.10 -9.04 -8.36
N SER A 273 -33.24 -9.94 -8.82
CA SER A 273 -32.28 -10.67 -7.98
C SER A 273 -30.89 -10.59 -8.59
N LEU A 274 -29.92 -10.11 -7.81
CA LEU A 274 -28.50 -10.13 -8.13
C LEU A 274 -27.80 -11.07 -7.14
N GLN A 275 -27.04 -12.04 -7.64
CA GLN A 275 -26.31 -13.01 -6.82
C GLN A 275 -24.83 -12.99 -7.21
N GLY A 276 -24.00 -12.39 -6.37
CA GLY A 276 -22.56 -12.30 -6.56
C GLY A 276 -21.77 -12.46 -5.26
N PRO A 277 -20.44 -12.63 -5.36
CA PRO A 277 -19.57 -12.83 -4.19
C PRO A 277 -19.44 -11.57 -3.33
N GLN A 278 -19.50 -10.38 -3.93
CA GLN A 278 -19.35 -9.09 -3.23
C GLN A 278 -20.70 -8.44 -2.86
N LEU A 279 -21.77 -8.83 -3.57
CA LEU A 279 -23.08 -8.21 -3.47
C LEU A 279 -24.16 -9.23 -3.80
N GLN A 280 -25.13 -9.38 -2.92
CA GLN A 280 -26.39 -10.05 -3.21
C GLN A 280 -27.53 -9.06 -2.99
N THR A 281 -28.52 -9.05 -3.88
CA THR A 281 -29.64 -8.11 -3.80
C THR A 281 -30.93 -8.78 -4.26
N SER A 282 -32.02 -8.48 -3.59
CA SER A 282 -33.38 -8.89 -3.94
C SER A 282 -34.30 -7.69 -3.78
N LEU A 283 -34.89 -7.24 -4.89
CA LEU A 283 -35.76 -6.06 -4.93
C LEU A 283 -37.08 -6.44 -5.60
N ALA A 284 -38.19 -6.08 -4.98
CA ALA A 284 -39.52 -6.26 -5.56
C ALA A 284 -40.30 -4.95 -5.51
N LEU A 285 -40.93 -4.60 -6.62
CA LEU A 285 -41.83 -3.45 -6.72
C LEU A 285 -43.11 -3.81 -7.44
N ASP A 286 -44.20 -3.16 -7.03
CA ASP A 286 -45.50 -3.27 -7.65
C ASP A 286 -46.17 -1.90 -7.69
N GLY A 287 -46.94 -1.61 -8.74
CA GLY A 287 -47.58 -0.31 -8.88
C GLY A 287 -48.60 -0.24 -9.99
N THR A 288 -49.25 0.91 -10.06
CA THR A 288 -50.22 1.22 -11.10
C THR A 288 -49.82 2.44 -11.90
N LEU A 289 -50.18 2.46 -13.18
CA LEU A 289 -49.95 3.60 -14.06
C LEU A 289 -51.32 4.16 -14.48
N ASP A 290 -51.57 5.42 -14.13
CA ASP A 290 -52.76 6.16 -14.55
C ASP A 290 -52.35 7.49 -15.17
N LYS A 291 -52.73 7.72 -16.43
CA LYS A 291 -52.45 8.95 -17.19
C LYS A 291 -50.99 9.45 -17.12
N GLY A 292 -50.03 8.52 -17.07
CA GLY A 292 -48.59 8.83 -17.00
C GLY A 292 -48.03 8.95 -15.58
N ASP A 293 -48.88 8.97 -14.56
CA ASP A 293 -48.48 8.87 -13.15
C ASP A 293 -48.37 7.41 -12.75
N TRP A 294 -47.16 6.99 -12.40
CA TRP A 294 -46.91 5.69 -11.80
C TRP A 294 -46.95 5.80 -10.28
N ARG A 295 -47.82 5.05 -9.62
CA ARG A 295 -47.98 4.99 -8.16
C ARG A 295 -47.84 3.55 -7.70
N GLY A 296 -46.76 3.26 -6.98
CA GLY A 296 -46.45 1.92 -6.52
C GLY A 296 -45.76 1.89 -5.18
N ARG A 297 -45.11 0.77 -4.91
CA ARG A 297 -44.34 0.52 -3.69
C ARG A 297 -43.17 -0.41 -3.96
N LEU A 298 -42.12 -0.23 -3.17
CA LEU A 298 -41.09 -1.22 -2.93
C LEU A 298 -41.62 -2.18 -1.87
N SER A 299 -41.94 -3.41 -2.26
CA SER A 299 -42.47 -4.44 -1.35
C SER A 299 -41.36 -5.28 -0.72
N ARG A 300 -40.19 -5.34 -1.36
CA ARG A 300 -38.98 -6.01 -0.82
C ARG A 300 -37.74 -5.24 -1.24
N VAL A 301 -36.83 -5.05 -0.29
CA VAL A 301 -35.44 -4.67 -0.55
C VAL A 301 -34.59 -5.46 0.42
N GLU A 302 -33.72 -6.32 -0.10
CA GLU A 302 -32.74 -7.09 0.66
C GLU A 302 -31.39 -6.87 -0.01
N ILE A 303 -30.37 -6.45 0.74
CA ILE A 303 -29.03 -6.15 0.24
C ILE A 303 -28.02 -6.78 1.19
N GLN A 304 -27.26 -7.75 0.70
CA GLN A 304 -26.17 -8.36 1.43
C GLN A 304 -24.82 -7.93 0.84
N ALA A 305 -24.03 -7.20 1.61
CA ALA A 305 -22.72 -6.67 1.22
C ALA A 305 -21.86 -6.40 2.46
N GLY A 306 -20.55 -6.64 2.40
CA GLY A 306 -19.62 -6.33 3.50
C GLY A 306 -19.99 -6.96 4.85
N GLY A 307 -20.57 -8.17 4.84
CA GLY A 307 -21.04 -8.85 6.05
C GLY A 307 -22.35 -8.33 6.63
N GLN A 308 -22.97 -7.32 6.02
CA GLN A 308 -24.29 -6.80 6.40
C GLN A 308 -25.40 -7.46 5.57
N ASP A 309 -26.59 -7.57 6.15
CA ASP A 309 -27.82 -8.08 5.52
C ASP A 309 -28.97 -7.10 5.76
N TRP A 310 -29.05 -6.08 4.91
CA TRP A 310 -30.03 -5.02 5.00
C TRP A 310 -31.38 -5.46 4.46
N ARG A 311 -32.43 -5.40 5.28
CA ARG A 311 -33.78 -5.79 4.88
C ARG A 311 -34.83 -4.72 5.17
N LEU A 312 -35.68 -4.45 4.19
CA LEU A 312 -36.82 -3.54 4.31
C LEU A 312 -37.82 -4.04 5.34
N GLN A 313 -38.12 -3.22 6.34
CA GLN A 313 -39.01 -3.57 7.44
C GLN A 313 -40.50 -3.48 7.08
N ALA A 314 -40.86 -2.54 6.19
CA ALA A 314 -42.21 -2.35 5.71
C ALA A 314 -42.20 -1.81 4.27
N PRO A 315 -43.21 -2.12 3.44
CA PRO A 315 -43.28 -1.60 2.08
C PRO A 315 -43.23 -0.07 2.03
N ALA A 316 -42.44 0.47 1.11
CA ALA A 316 -42.26 1.91 0.95
C ALA A 316 -42.95 2.39 -0.33
N SER A 317 -43.73 3.48 -0.27
CA SER A 317 -44.33 4.03 -1.49
C SER A 317 -43.26 4.55 -2.45
N LEU A 318 -43.43 4.32 -3.74
CA LEU A 318 -42.61 4.91 -4.80
C LEU A 318 -43.56 5.49 -5.84
N VAL A 319 -43.45 6.79 -6.10
CA VAL A 319 -44.34 7.51 -7.00
C VAL A 319 -43.51 8.24 -8.04
N ARG A 320 -43.88 8.11 -9.31
CA ARG A 320 -43.34 8.90 -10.41
C ARG A 320 -44.50 9.58 -11.11
N LEU A 321 -44.58 10.90 -11.03
CA LEU A 321 -45.61 11.68 -11.72
C LEU A 321 -45.24 11.93 -13.18
N ALA A 322 -46.24 12.23 -14.00
CA ALA A 322 -46.06 12.61 -15.40
C ALA A 322 -45.19 13.88 -15.55
N SER A 323 -45.14 14.73 -14.52
CA SER A 323 -44.24 15.90 -14.44
C SER A 323 -42.75 15.55 -14.39
N GLY A 324 -42.40 14.28 -14.15
CA GLY A 324 -41.04 13.83 -13.89
C GLY A 324 -40.62 13.88 -12.42
N GLU A 325 -41.54 14.28 -11.53
CA GLU A 325 -41.34 14.21 -10.09
C GLU A 325 -41.32 12.75 -9.62
N ILE A 326 -40.34 12.40 -8.78
CA ILE A 326 -40.17 11.07 -8.19
C ILE A 326 -40.08 11.21 -6.68
N ASP A 327 -40.99 10.56 -5.97
CA ASP A 327 -41.03 10.54 -4.50
C ASP A 327 -40.87 9.12 -3.97
N LEU A 328 -40.07 8.98 -2.92
CA LEU A 328 -39.89 7.75 -2.14
C LEU A 328 -40.42 8.00 -0.73
N GLY A 329 -41.38 7.18 -0.31
CA GLY A 329 -41.96 7.26 1.01
C GLY A 329 -40.99 6.85 2.11
N ALA A 330 -41.36 7.17 3.35
CA ALA A 330 -40.64 6.74 4.52
C ALA A 330 -40.42 5.22 4.52
N HIS A 331 -39.19 4.81 4.84
CA HIS A 331 -38.75 3.43 4.78
C HIS A 331 -37.64 3.17 5.78
N CYS A 332 -37.47 1.92 6.19
CA CYS A 332 -36.31 1.56 7.00
C CYS A 332 -35.76 0.19 6.63
N LEU A 333 -34.45 0.14 6.41
CA LEU A 333 -33.65 -1.07 6.23
C LEU A 333 -32.99 -1.41 7.57
N ARG A 334 -32.93 -2.69 7.93
CA ARG A 334 -32.18 -3.15 9.12
C ARG A 334 -31.20 -4.25 8.76
N SER A 335 -30.04 -4.25 9.43
CA SER A 335 -29.02 -5.29 9.38
C SER A 335 -28.48 -5.52 10.79
N GLY A 336 -28.90 -6.62 11.43
CA GLY A 336 -28.58 -6.86 12.84
C GLY A 336 -29.13 -5.74 13.74
N ALA A 337 -28.24 -5.07 14.48
CA ALA A 337 -28.58 -3.89 15.28
C ALA A 337 -28.67 -2.60 14.45
N ALA A 338 -28.00 -2.54 13.30
CA ALA A 338 -27.93 -1.35 12.47
C ALA A 338 -29.27 -1.06 11.77
N SER A 339 -29.61 0.22 11.65
CA SER A 339 -30.77 0.67 10.88
C SER A 339 -30.44 1.85 9.97
N LEU A 340 -30.99 1.84 8.76
CA LEU A 340 -30.93 2.93 7.80
C LEU A 340 -32.37 3.30 7.44
N CYS A 341 -32.87 4.36 8.08
CA CYS A 341 -34.23 4.82 7.88
C CYS A 341 -34.25 6.13 7.10
N GLY A 342 -35.12 6.21 6.10
CA GLY A 342 -35.43 7.43 5.36
C GLY A 342 -36.81 7.96 5.73
N GLU A 343 -36.96 9.29 5.77
CA GLU A 343 -38.28 9.92 5.82
C GLU A 343 -38.92 9.96 4.42
N ASN A 344 -39.98 10.74 4.22
CA ASN A 344 -40.47 11.01 2.87
C ASN A 344 -39.44 11.86 2.11
N GLN A 345 -39.05 11.40 0.93
CA GLN A 345 -38.00 12.00 0.12
C GLN A 345 -38.51 12.32 -1.27
N ARG A 346 -38.03 13.43 -1.81
CA ARG A 346 -38.12 13.71 -3.24
C ARG A 346 -36.80 13.31 -3.88
N LEU A 347 -36.82 12.42 -4.85
CA LEU A 347 -35.64 11.98 -5.59
C LEU A 347 -35.42 12.86 -6.84
N GLN A 348 -36.49 13.42 -7.41
CA GLN A 348 -36.41 14.30 -8.57
C GLN A 348 -37.68 15.17 -8.68
N PRO A 349 -37.62 16.39 -9.26
CA PRO A 349 -36.44 17.25 -9.36
C PRO A 349 -36.08 17.86 -8.00
N GLU A 350 -34.90 18.48 -7.89
CA GLU A 350 -34.40 19.11 -6.66
C GLU A 350 -34.47 18.17 -5.44
N PRO A 351 -33.59 17.14 -5.40
CA PRO A 351 -33.69 16.08 -4.41
C PRO A 351 -33.73 16.60 -2.98
N LYS A 352 -34.63 16.03 -2.17
CA LYS A 352 -34.72 16.22 -0.72
C LYS A 352 -34.44 14.90 -0.05
N ILE A 353 -33.22 14.74 0.44
CA ILE A 353 -32.70 13.52 1.04
C ILE A 353 -32.74 13.66 2.56
N ARG A 354 -33.37 12.69 3.23
CA ARG A 354 -33.54 12.65 4.68
C ARG A 354 -33.28 11.22 5.13
N TYR A 355 -32.09 10.95 5.64
CA TYR A 355 -31.67 9.63 6.10
C TYR A 355 -31.06 9.68 7.48
N ARG A 356 -31.32 8.64 8.26
CA ARG A 356 -30.68 8.36 9.53
C ARG A 356 -30.11 6.94 9.50
N LEU A 357 -28.81 6.83 9.66
CA LEU A 357 -28.11 5.61 9.99
C LEU A 357 -27.95 5.55 11.51
N ALA A 358 -28.27 4.42 12.11
CA ALA A 358 -28.05 4.19 13.53
C ALA A 358 -27.40 2.83 13.79
N ASP A 359 -26.55 2.77 14.82
CA ASP A 359 -25.90 1.55 15.33
C ASP A 359 -25.14 0.74 14.25
N PHE A 360 -24.51 1.41 13.27
CA PHE A 360 -23.78 0.73 12.21
C PHE A 360 -22.44 0.17 12.72
N PRO A 361 -22.18 -1.15 12.63
CA PRO A 361 -20.95 -1.75 13.14
C PRO A 361 -19.75 -1.41 12.24
N LEU A 362 -18.79 -0.63 12.77
CA LEU A 362 -17.63 -0.15 12.00
C LEU A 362 -16.65 -1.28 11.60
N ASP A 363 -16.65 -2.39 12.32
CA ASP A 363 -15.83 -3.58 12.03
C ASP A 363 -16.29 -4.30 10.74
N SER A 364 -17.54 -4.10 10.34
CA SER A 364 -18.04 -4.55 9.03
C SER A 364 -17.33 -3.88 7.85
N LEU A 365 -16.64 -2.76 8.10
CA LEU A 365 -15.84 -2.08 7.09
C LEU A 365 -14.44 -2.67 6.89
N SER A 366 -14.08 -3.72 7.64
CA SER A 366 -12.77 -4.39 7.56
C SER A 366 -12.29 -4.78 6.14
N PRO A 367 -13.15 -5.17 5.17
CA PRO A 367 -12.68 -5.46 3.81
C PRO A 367 -12.10 -4.24 3.07
N TRP A 368 -12.41 -3.02 3.52
CA TRP A 368 -11.91 -1.77 2.95
C TRP A 368 -10.73 -1.18 3.74
N PHE A 369 -10.31 -1.82 4.84
CA PHE A 369 -9.18 -1.39 5.65
C PHE A 369 -7.91 -2.22 5.38
N PRO A 370 -6.71 -1.65 5.61
CA PRO A 370 -5.47 -2.42 5.66
C PRO A 370 -5.54 -3.57 6.67
N LYS A 371 -4.81 -4.66 6.42
CA LYS A 371 -4.84 -5.88 7.27
C LYS A 371 -4.29 -5.67 8.69
N ASP A 372 -3.52 -4.62 8.87
CA ASP A 372 -2.87 -4.17 10.09
C ASP A 372 -3.69 -3.12 10.86
N PHE A 373 -4.91 -2.80 10.39
CA PHE A 373 -5.83 -1.88 11.04
C PHE A 373 -7.20 -2.51 11.22
N ALA A 374 -7.80 -2.33 12.39
CA ALA A 374 -9.20 -2.64 12.62
C ALA A 374 -9.87 -1.52 13.41
N TRP A 375 -11.12 -1.22 13.08
CA TRP A 375 -11.91 -0.21 13.75
C TRP A 375 -13.15 -0.84 14.37
N GLN A 376 -13.22 -0.81 15.70
CA GLN A 376 -14.34 -1.32 16.47
C GLN A 376 -15.14 -0.17 17.05
N GLY A 377 -16.47 -0.25 16.95
CA GLY A 377 -17.38 0.78 17.43
C GLY A 377 -18.66 0.80 16.59
N THR A 378 -19.52 1.76 16.88
CA THR A 378 -20.74 2.02 16.12
C THR A 378 -20.66 3.37 15.41
N LEU A 379 -21.37 3.49 14.30
CA LEU A 379 -21.50 4.73 13.54
C LEU A 379 -22.98 5.10 13.42
N ASP A 380 -23.30 6.30 13.86
CA ASP A 380 -24.57 6.97 13.61
C ASP A 380 -24.35 8.08 12.58
N ALA A 381 -25.33 8.32 11.71
CA ALA A 381 -25.29 9.43 10.79
C ALA A 381 -26.69 10.00 10.55
N ASP A 382 -26.82 11.32 10.58
CA ASP A 382 -28.04 12.04 10.22
C ASP A 382 -27.74 12.94 9.00
N VAL A 383 -28.46 12.71 7.90
CA VAL A 383 -28.27 13.39 6.61
C VAL A 383 -29.57 14.09 6.21
N HIS A 384 -29.56 15.42 6.26
CA HIS A 384 -30.65 16.26 5.80
C HIS A 384 -30.17 17.19 4.70
N LEU A 385 -30.43 16.85 3.44
CA LEU A 385 -29.94 17.60 2.27
C LEU A 385 -31.06 17.97 1.31
N ASP A 386 -31.07 19.24 0.92
CA ASP A 386 -31.83 19.75 -0.22
C ASP A 386 -30.83 20.10 -1.33
N LEU A 387 -31.08 19.61 -2.54
CA LEU A 387 -30.17 19.73 -3.68
C LEU A 387 -30.82 20.52 -4.83
N PRO A 388 -31.13 21.82 -4.65
CA PRO A 388 -31.61 22.67 -5.73
C PRO A 388 -30.50 22.96 -6.75
N SER A 389 -30.89 23.50 -7.91
CA SER A 389 -29.96 23.92 -8.97
C SER A 389 -28.90 24.93 -8.52
N ALA A 390 -29.17 25.70 -7.46
CA ALA A 390 -28.24 26.66 -6.90
C ALA A 390 -27.06 26.01 -6.13
N GLY A 391 -27.18 24.76 -5.69
CA GLY A 391 -26.19 24.05 -4.88
C GLY A 391 -26.79 23.42 -3.61
N PRO A 392 -26.05 22.56 -2.90
CA PRO A 392 -26.55 21.83 -1.75
C PRO A 392 -26.86 22.75 -0.55
N ASN A 393 -27.94 22.45 0.16
CA ASN A 393 -28.34 23.12 1.39
C ASN A 393 -28.78 22.10 2.44
N GLY A 394 -28.25 22.19 3.66
CA GLY A 394 -28.67 21.32 4.77
C GLY A 394 -27.52 20.89 5.67
N ARG A 395 -27.67 19.75 6.35
CA ARG A 395 -26.74 19.30 7.39
C ARG A 395 -26.43 17.81 7.26
N VAL A 396 -25.16 17.48 7.49
CA VAL A 396 -24.66 16.11 7.64
C VAL A 396 -23.99 16.00 9.00
N VAL A 397 -24.41 15.05 9.81
CA VAL A 397 -23.74 14.69 11.07
C VAL A 397 -23.36 13.23 11.00
N VAL A 398 -22.12 12.92 11.30
CA VAL A 398 -21.58 11.57 11.42
C VAL A 398 -20.95 11.46 12.80
N ASP A 399 -21.39 10.51 13.60
CA ASP A 399 -20.97 10.32 14.98
C ASP A 399 -20.58 8.85 15.17
N ALA A 400 -19.28 8.61 15.37
CA ALA A 400 -18.74 7.29 15.63
C ALA A 400 -18.66 6.98 17.14
N GLY A 401 -19.33 7.78 17.98
CA GLY A 401 -19.45 7.58 19.42
C GLY A 401 -18.09 7.35 20.09
N SER A 402 -18.03 6.36 20.99
CA SER A 402 -16.79 5.79 21.47
C SER A 402 -16.41 4.54 20.68
N GLY A 403 -15.12 4.23 20.62
CA GLY A 403 -14.64 3.06 19.90
C GLY A 403 -13.16 2.80 20.13
N ILE A 404 -12.64 1.83 19.39
CA ILE A 404 -11.27 1.35 19.51
C ILE A 404 -10.67 1.23 18.10
N TRP A 405 -9.55 1.90 17.89
CA TRP A 405 -8.66 1.63 16.77
C TRP A 405 -7.63 0.59 17.20
N ARG A 406 -7.50 -0.46 16.42
CA ARG A 406 -6.52 -1.52 16.66
C ARG A 406 -5.49 -1.44 15.56
N VAL A 407 -4.23 -1.32 15.94
CA VAL A 407 -3.09 -1.30 15.01
C VAL A 407 -2.20 -2.49 15.33
N ARG A 408 -1.69 -3.16 14.31
CA ARG A 408 -0.83 -4.32 14.49
C ARG A 408 0.63 -3.91 14.68
N ASP A 409 1.24 -4.30 15.79
CA ASP A 409 2.63 -4.08 16.19
C ASP A 409 3.30 -5.44 16.47
N GLN A 410 4.34 -5.82 15.72
CA GLN A 410 5.05 -7.11 15.88
C GLN A 410 4.10 -8.32 16.01
N ASP A 411 3.12 -8.41 15.09
CA ASP A 411 2.04 -9.40 15.08
C ASP A 411 0.99 -9.33 16.21
N GLN A 412 1.15 -8.44 17.20
CA GLN A 412 0.20 -8.18 18.28
C GLN A 412 -0.72 -6.99 17.96
N TRP A 413 -1.97 -7.04 18.43
CA TRP A 413 -2.88 -5.90 18.30
C TRP A 413 -2.73 -4.94 19.48
N VAL A 414 -2.50 -3.68 19.17
CA VAL A 414 -2.47 -2.57 20.13
C VAL A 414 -3.74 -1.75 19.98
N ASP A 415 -4.44 -1.57 21.09
CA ASP A 415 -5.75 -0.92 21.12
C ASP A 415 -5.63 0.55 21.57
N PHE A 416 -6.21 1.45 20.78
CA PHE A 416 -6.32 2.88 21.03
C PHE A 416 -7.78 3.27 21.12
N SER A 417 -8.27 3.46 22.34
CA SER A 417 -9.66 3.87 22.58
C SER A 417 -9.85 5.37 22.38
N TYR A 418 -11.01 5.74 21.83
CA TYR A 418 -11.52 7.10 21.79
C TYR A 418 -12.91 7.17 22.44
N ASP A 419 -13.22 8.31 23.06
CA ASP A 419 -14.48 8.56 23.77
C ASP A 419 -15.54 9.20 22.88
N SER A 420 -15.11 10.04 21.93
CA SER A 420 -16.00 10.68 20.96
C SER A 420 -15.27 10.95 19.65
N LEU A 421 -15.86 10.57 18.52
CA LEU A 421 -15.43 11.00 17.18
C LEU A 421 -16.66 11.47 16.39
N ARG A 422 -16.73 12.77 16.11
CA ARG A 422 -17.89 13.38 15.47
C ARG A 422 -17.46 14.36 14.39
N LEU A 423 -18.10 14.25 13.23
CA LEU A 423 -18.04 15.19 12.13
C LEU A 423 -19.42 15.81 11.94
N SER A 424 -19.50 17.13 11.92
CA SER A 424 -20.71 17.85 11.52
C SER A 424 -20.39 18.80 10.38
N SER A 425 -21.26 18.87 9.38
CA SER A 425 -21.11 19.74 8.22
C SER A 425 -22.43 20.42 7.92
N GLU A 426 -22.41 21.75 7.86
CA GLU A 426 -23.53 22.58 7.41
C GLU A 426 -23.24 23.03 5.98
N LEU A 427 -24.06 22.57 5.04
CA LEU A 427 -23.92 22.83 3.62
C LEU A 427 -24.81 24.01 3.24
N ARG A 428 -24.23 24.99 2.57
CA ARG A 428 -24.94 26.07 1.87
C ARG A 428 -24.43 26.12 0.43
N PRO A 429 -25.21 26.65 -0.53
CA PRO A 429 -24.85 26.63 -1.94
C PRO A 429 -23.47 27.20 -2.29
N GLN A 430 -22.94 28.13 -1.47
CA GLN A 430 -21.67 28.81 -1.70
C GLN A 430 -20.61 28.51 -0.62
N ARG A 431 -20.95 27.71 0.40
CA ARG A 431 -20.10 27.50 1.57
C ARG A 431 -20.52 26.26 2.34
N ILE A 432 -19.57 25.40 2.66
CA ILE A 432 -19.75 24.26 3.55
C ILE A 432 -18.90 24.51 4.80
N ASP A 433 -19.55 24.54 5.97
CA ASP A 433 -18.92 24.71 7.27
C ASP A 433 -18.82 23.34 7.96
N SER A 434 -17.62 22.84 8.20
CA SER A 434 -17.37 21.52 8.80
C SER A 434 -16.63 21.63 10.13
N GLU A 435 -17.06 20.84 11.11
CA GLU A 435 -16.43 20.70 12.42
C GLU A 435 -16.18 19.22 12.70
N LEU A 436 -14.92 18.86 12.94
CA LEU A 436 -14.47 17.54 13.37
C LEU A 436 -13.97 17.63 14.81
N SER A 437 -14.49 16.79 15.68
CA SER A 437 -14.03 16.65 17.07
C SER A 437 -13.69 15.19 17.35
N LEU A 438 -12.49 14.95 17.85
CA LEU A 438 -12.01 13.65 18.30
C LEU A 438 -11.46 13.81 19.71
N ARG A 439 -11.91 12.95 20.63
CA ARG A 439 -11.42 12.91 22.01
C ARG A 439 -11.17 11.49 22.44
N GLY A 440 -10.09 11.27 23.15
CA GLY A 440 -9.79 9.99 23.78
C GLY A 440 -8.66 10.08 24.80
N PRO A 441 -8.52 9.08 25.68
CA PRO A 441 -7.55 9.10 26.77
C PRO A 441 -6.09 9.17 26.30
N ARG A 442 -5.72 8.45 25.23
CA ARG A 442 -4.37 8.52 24.62
C ARG A 442 -4.30 9.34 23.34
N ILE A 443 -5.45 9.54 22.68
CA ILE A 443 -5.53 10.29 21.43
C ILE A 443 -5.58 11.81 21.69
N GLY A 444 -5.84 12.21 22.94
CA GLY A 444 -5.99 13.62 23.31
C GLY A 444 -7.28 14.20 22.77
N GLU A 445 -7.28 15.51 22.52
CA GLU A 445 -8.39 16.25 21.91
C GLU A 445 -7.92 16.91 20.60
N LEU A 446 -8.59 16.57 19.51
CA LEU A 446 -8.43 17.19 18.20
C LEU A 446 -9.74 17.88 17.82
N SER A 447 -9.66 19.18 17.54
CA SER A 447 -10.75 19.97 16.97
C SER A 447 -10.29 20.60 15.66
N VAL A 448 -11.07 20.40 14.59
CA VAL A 448 -10.84 21.01 13.28
C VAL A 448 -12.10 21.73 12.85
N GLN A 449 -11.97 23.00 12.48
CA GLN A 449 -13.04 23.81 11.92
C GLN A 449 -12.62 24.26 10.53
N ALA A 450 -13.38 23.87 9.51
CA ALA A 450 -13.07 24.12 8.12
C ALA A 450 -14.25 24.72 7.36
N GLN A 451 -13.94 25.55 6.38
CA GLN A 451 -14.86 26.21 5.47
C GLN A 451 -14.42 25.91 4.04
N LEU A 452 -15.35 25.45 3.22
CA LEU A 452 -15.12 25.01 1.85
C LEU A 452 -16.05 25.76 0.90
N ASP A 453 -15.55 26.32 -0.20
CA ASP A 453 -16.40 26.82 -1.29
C ASP A 453 -16.61 25.71 -2.34
N PRO A 454 -17.83 25.18 -2.50
CA PRO A 454 -18.07 24.07 -3.42
C PRO A 454 -18.19 24.48 -4.91
N ARG A 455 -18.18 25.79 -5.25
CA ARG A 455 -18.46 26.27 -6.61
C ARG A 455 -17.27 26.11 -7.58
N PRO A 456 -16.02 26.42 -7.19
CA PRO A 456 -14.86 26.20 -8.06
C PRO A 456 -14.50 24.71 -8.14
N ASP A 457 -13.90 24.28 -9.26
CA ASP A 457 -13.47 22.88 -9.43
C ASP A 457 -12.48 22.43 -8.35
N ASN A 458 -11.54 23.32 -7.97
CA ASN A 458 -10.51 23.08 -6.96
C ASN A 458 -11.03 23.09 -5.51
N LYS A 459 -12.25 23.60 -5.29
CA LYS A 459 -12.94 23.65 -4.00
C LYS A 459 -12.03 24.19 -2.87
N PRO A 460 -11.78 25.51 -2.84
CA PRO A 460 -10.83 26.07 -1.90
C PRO A 460 -11.29 25.88 -0.45
N LEU A 461 -10.34 25.52 0.41
CA LEU A 461 -10.50 25.18 1.82
C LEU A 461 -9.83 26.26 2.67
N SER A 462 -10.46 26.64 3.77
CA SER A 462 -9.86 27.47 4.82
C SER A 462 -10.31 26.99 6.19
N GLY A 463 -9.49 27.12 7.24
CA GLY A 463 -9.88 26.62 8.55
C GLY A 463 -8.81 26.75 9.62
N GLN A 464 -9.08 26.13 10.75
CA GLN A 464 -8.17 26.05 11.89
C GLN A 464 -8.25 24.68 12.56
N PHE A 465 -7.17 24.29 13.22
CA PHE A 465 -7.12 23.09 14.03
C PHE A 465 -6.47 23.36 15.38
N ARG A 466 -6.86 22.59 16.39
CA ARG A 466 -6.23 22.51 17.71
C ARG A 466 -6.08 21.03 18.09
N LEU A 467 -4.89 20.69 18.54
CA LEU A 467 -4.53 19.38 19.07
C LEU A 467 -4.02 19.57 20.50
N SER A 468 -4.52 18.78 21.44
CA SER A 468 -4.11 18.86 22.85
C SER A 468 -3.94 17.46 23.43
N GLY A 469 -2.79 17.20 24.06
CA GLY A 469 -2.56 16.00 24.86
C GLY A 469 -2.56 14.69 24.08
N LEU A 470 -2.14 14.68 22.82
CA LEU A 470 -1.95 13.42 22.07
C LEU A 470 -0.74 12.69 22.65
N ASP A 471 -0.94 11.46 23.13
CA ASP A 471 0.13 10.61 23.63
C ASP A 471 0.90 9.98 22.46
N LEU A 472 2.20 10.26 22.39
CA LEU A 472 3.08 9.79 21.33
C LEU A 472 3.22 8.25 21.32
N ALA A 473 2.80 7.55 22.39
CA ALA A 473 2.71 6.10 22.41
C ALA A 473 1.85 5.52 21.27
N ILE A 474 0.93 6.30 20.69
CA ILE A 474 0.17 5.90 19.50
C ILE A 474 1.04 5.66 18.26
N ALA A 475 2.21 6.31 18.21
CA ALA A 475 3.14 6.19 17.09
C ALA A 475 4.10 4.99 17.23
N ARG A 476 4.12 4.30 18.38
CA ARG A 476 5.06 3.20 18.67
C ARG A 476 5.03 2.07 17.63
N PRO A 477 3.87 1.60 17.15
CA PRO A 477 3.81 0.54 16.12
C PRO A 477 4.54 0.88 14.81
N PHE A 478 4.80 2.17 14.55
CA PHE A 478 5.46 2.65 13.34
C PHE A 478 6.98 2.83 13.50
N VAL A 479 7.52 2.67 14.72
CA VAL A 479 8.95 2.77 15.04
C VAL A 479 9.43 1.52 15.79
N PRO A 480 9.59 0.38 15.10
CA PRO A 480 9.80 -0.93 15.74
C PRO A 480 11.08 -1.07 16.56
N MET A 481 12.12 -0.27 16.27
CA MET A 481 13.38 -0.21 17.04
C MET A 481 13.23 0.50 18.40
N VAL A 482 12.05 1.08 18.69
CA VAL A 482 11.74 1.79 19.93
C VAL A 482 10.82 0.91 20.78
N GLU A 483 11.24 0.59 22.00
CA GLU A 483 10.39 -0.14 22.96
C GLU A 483 9.46 0.81 23.72
N ARG A 484 9.99 1.98 24.09
CA ARG A 484 9.28 2.98 24.87
C ARG A 484 9.29 4.30 24.12
N LEU A 485 8.10 4.70 23.68
CA LEU A 485 7.83 5.97 23.05
C LEU A 485 6.69 6.63 23.82
N THR A 486 6.98 7.69 24.57
CA THR A 486 5.97 8.44 25.32
C THR A 486 6.18 9.93 25.12
N GLY A 487 5.17 10.73 25.44
CA GLY A 487 5.24 12.19 25.39
C GLY A 487 3.91 12.80 25.00
N GLN A 488 3.71 14.08 25.29
CA GLN A 488 2.48 14.79 24.95
C GLN A 488 2.71 15.74 23.78
N LEU A 489 1.99 15.51 22.68
CA LEU A 489 1.97 16.39 21.52
C LEU A 489 0.78 17.35 21.60
N ASN A 490 1.08 18.64 21.53
CA ASN A 490 0.12 19.73 21.47
C ASN A 490 0.34 20.53 20.20
N GLY A 491 -0.71 21.16 19.66
CA GLY A 491 -0.57 21.90 18.42
C GLY A 491 -1.75 22.80 18.08
N SER A 492 -1.50 23.80 17.25
CA SER A 492 -2.55 24.64 16.69
C SER A 492 -2.09 25.29 15.39
N GLY A 493 -3.04 25.55 14.50
CA GLY A 493 -2.74 26.17 13.21
C GLY A 493 -3.96 26.43 12.36
N THR A 494 -3.70 26.77 11.10
CA THR A 494 -4.66 27.09 10.06
C THR A 494 -4.53 26.13 8.90
N LEU A 495 -5.65 25.90 8.22
CA LEU A 495 -5.78 25.12 6.99
C LEU A 495 -6.10 26.10 5.86
N SER A 496 -5.51 25.89 4.69
CA SER A 496 -5.72 26.70 3.48
C SER A 496 -5.53 25.84 2.22
N GLY A 497 -5.66 26.39 1.02
CA GLY A 497 -5.41 25.66 -0.23
C GLY A 497 -6.65 24.99 -0.81
N ASP A 498 -6.48 23.83 -1.44
CA ASP A 498 -7.55 23.10 -2.13
C ASP A 498 -8.01 21.89 -1.30
N LEU A 499 -9.25 21.42 -1.47
CA LEU A 499 -9.77 20.26 -0.73
C LEU A 499 -8.90 19.00 -0.85
N LEU A 500 -8.30 18.79 -2.02
CA LEU A 500 -7.43 17.64 -2.30
C LEU A 500 -5.94 17.91 -2.02
N LYS A 501 -5.56 19.16 -1.78
CA LYS A 501 -4.19 19.60 -1.49
C LYS A 501 -4.22 20.69 -0.40
N PRO A 502 -4.56 20.33 0.85
CA PRO A 502 -4.62 21.30 1.93
C PRO A 502 -3.20 21.73 2.34
N LEU A 503 -3.02 23.04 2.51
CA LEU A 503 -1.83 23.66 3.08
C LEU A 503 -2.05 23.88 4.57
N VAL A 504 -1.12 23.39 5.39
CA VAL A 504 -1.16 23.50 6.85
C VAL A 504 -0.14 24.55 7.30
N ASN A 505 -0.56 25.50 8.13
CA ASN A 505 0.34 26.48 8.76
C ASN A 505 0.10 26.48 10.27
N GLY A 506 1.09 26.15 11.08
CA GLY A 506 0.87 26.02 12.52
C GLY A 506 2.11 25.66 13.32
N GLN A 507 1.91 25.48 14.63
CA GLN A 507 2.96 25.07 15.55
C GLN A 507 2.55 23.77 16.24
N LEU A 508 3.51 22.85 16.39
CA LEU A 508 3.42 21.65 17.20
C LEU A 508 4.49 21.71 18.30
N ALA A 509 4.16 21.20 19.49
CA ALA A 509 5.05 21.12 20.62
C ALA A 509 4.93 19.74 21.27
N LEU A 510 6.03 19.00 21.31
CA LEU A 510 6.21 17.80 22.09
C LEU A 510 6.82 18.18 23.45
N SER A 511 6.22 17.72 24.53
CA SER A 511 6.75 17.83 25.90
C SER A 511 6.82 16.46 26.57
N ASP A 512 7.74 16.35 27.53
CA ASP A 512 7.95 15.14 28.34
C ASP A 512 8.14 13.87 27.50
N GLY A 513 8.80 14.02 26.35
CA GLY A 513 9.04 12.91 25.44
C GLY A 513 10.08 11.93 25.99
N GLU A 514 9.84 10.65 25.82
CA GLU A 514 10.79 9.58 26.14
C GLU A 514 10.92 8.64 24.93
N VAL A 515 12.15 8.38 24.51
CA VAL A 515 12.50 7.40 23.47
C VAL A 515 13.59 6.50 24.03
N SER A 516 13.27 5.22 24.26
CA SER A 516 14.24 4.23 24.75
C SER A 516 13.88 2.81 24.30
N GLY A 517 14.84 1.89 24.38
CA GLY A 517 14.65 0.47 24.04
C GLY A 517 15.97 -0.30 24.04
N GLY A 518 15.91 -1.63 24.02
CA GLY A 518 17.09 -2.51 24.10
C GLY A 518 18.01 -2.43 22.88
N GLU A 519 17.47 -2.08 21.70
CA GLU A 519 18.25 -1.87 20.48
C GLU A 519 18.80 -0.45 20.36
N LEU A 520 18.35 0.49 21.19
CA LEU A 520 18.81 1.87 21.16
C LEU A 520 20.06 2.04 22.04
N PRO A 521 21.16 2.57 21.50
CA PRO A 521 22.40 2.74 22.24
C PRO A 521 22.30 3.79 23.36
N THR A 522 21.27 4.65 23.36
CA THR A 522 21.05 5.72 24.35
C THR A 522 19.56 5.92 24.58
N SER A 523 19.17 6.32 25.80
CA SER A 523 17.82 6.83 26.10
C SER A 523 17.75 8.33 25.81
N PHE A 524 16.60 8.80 25.33
CA PHE A 524 16.27 10.21 25.20
C PHE A 524 15.11 10.50 26.16
N GLU A 525 15.39 11.27 27.20
CA GLU A 525 14.46 11.65 28.27
C GLU A 525 14.20 13.16 28.22
N ASP A 526 13.11 13.64 28.82
CA ASP A 526 12.71 15.05 28.80
C ASP A 526 12.77 15.69 27.39
N LEU A 527 12.44 14.92 26.35
CA LEU A 527 12.49 15.37 24.96
C LEU A 527 11.45 16.46 24.73
N GLN A 528 11.93 17.66 24.39
CA GLN A 528 11.12 18.83 24.09
C GLN A 528 11.41 19.26 22.66
N VAL A 529 10.40 19.20 21.79
CA VAL A 529 10.54 19.58 20.37
C VAL A 529 9.45 20.57 20.02
N ARG A 530 9.83 21.68 19.39
CA ARG A 530 8.91 22.61 18.75
C ARG A 530 9.07 22.51 17.25
N VAL A 531 7.94 22.42 16.55
CA VAL A 531 7.86 22.35 15.10
C VAL A 531 7.00 23.50 14.61
N LEU A 532 7.51 24.28 13.67
CA LEU A 532 6.77 25.31 12.96
C LEU A 532 6.55 24.82 11.53
N ILE A 533 5.30 24.64 11.14
CA ILE A 533 4.88 24.21 9.80
C ILE A 533 4.42 25.45 9.03
N ALA A 534 4.99 25.64 7.83
CA ALA A 534 4.66 26.71 6.91
C ALA A 534 4.44 26.13 5.50
N GLY A 535 3.17 25.88 5.17
CA GLY A 535 2.74 25.29 3.90
C GLY A 535 3.28 23.88 3.71
N GLU A 536 4.28 23.75 2.85
CA GLU A 536 4.93 22.47 2.49
C GLU A 536 6.35 22.36 3.07
N SER A 537 6.62 23.10 4.14
CA SER A 537 7.88 23.06 4.85
C SER A 537 7.65 23.07 6.36
N LEU A 538 8.59 22.50 7.11
CA LEU A 538 8.65 22.63 8.56
C LEU A 538 10.07 23.00 9.01
N GLN A 539 10.12 23.73 10.11
CA GLN A 539 11.32 23.96 10.89
C GLN A 539 11.11 23.32 12.26
N LEU A 540 12.14 22.67 12.78
CA LEU A 540 12.09 22.05 14.10
C LEU A 540 13.27 22.49 14.94
N ASN A 541 13.04 22.60 16.24
CA ASN A 541 14.08 22.81 17.22
C ASN A 541 13.70 22.16 18.55
N GLY A 542 14.66 21.56 19.23
CA GLY A 542 14.40 20.84 20.46
C GLY A 542 15.65 20.51 21.24
N GLY A 543 15.42 19.86 22.38
CA GLY A 543 16.47 19.33 23.23
C GLY A 543 15.98 18.13 24.02
N TRP A 544 16.93 17.37 24.53
CA TRP A 544 16.67 16.18 25.34
C TRP A 544 17.74 16.05 26.42
N ARG A 545 17.47 15.17 27.37
CA ARG A 545 18.40 14.68 28.39
C ARG A 545 18.62 13.20 28.21
N SER A 546 19.73 12.71 28.73
CA SER A 546 20.05 11.28 28.69
C SER A 546 20.83 10.90 29.94
N GLY A 547 20.22 10.08 30.78
CA GLY A 547 20.75 9.74 32.10
C GLY A 547 21.04 10.97 32.97
N ASN A 548 22.03 10.85 33.85
CA ASN A 548 22.25 11.86 34.89
C ASN A 548 22.93 13.17 34.40
N LYS A 549 23.69 13.10 33.30
CA LYS A 549 24.55 14.21 32.84
C LYS A 549 24.44 14.49 31.34
N GLY A 550 23.89 13.58 30.55
CA GLY A 550 23.78 13.74 29.12
C GLY A 550 22.71 14.76 28.76
N GLN A 551 23.01 15.59 27.78
CA GLN A 551 22.05 16.52 27.20
C GLN A 551 22.37 16.73 25.72
N GLY A 552 21.37 17.13 24.95
CA GLY A 552 21.59 17.51 23.57
C GLY A 552 20.50 18.42 23.01
N THR A 553 20.78 18.95 21.84
CA THR A 553 19.92 19.84 21.07
C THR A 553 19.82 19.34 19.64
N LEU A 554 18.64 19.51 19.06
CA LEU A 554 18.37 19.22 17.66
C LEU A 554 17.72 20.42 17.01
N ASP A 555 18.08 20.70 15.76
CA ASP A 555 17.46 21.73 14.93
C ASP A 555 17.53 21.35 13.47
N GLY A 556 16.54 21.75 12.68
CA GLY A 556 16.49 21.32 11.28
C GLY A 556 15.32 21.90 10.51
N ALA A 557 15.32 21.62 9.22
CA ALA A 557 14.23 21.96 8.31
C ALA A 557 13.96 20.81 7.34
N LEU A 558 12.69 20.64 6.97
CA LEU A 558 12.24 19.66 6.00
C LEU A 558 11.24 20.34 5.05
N ALA A 559 11.31 20.06 3.75
CA ALA A 559 10.32 20.51 2.79
C ALA A 559 9.90 19.36 1.85
N TRP A 560 8.65 19.44 1.39
CA TRP A 560 7.99 18.42 0.56
C TRP A 560 7.14 19.02 -0.57
N SER A 561 7.44 20.26 -0.97
CA SER A 561 6.85 20.87 -2.17
C SER A 561 7.29 20.19 -3.48
N GLY A 562 8.35 19.36 -3.39
CA GLY A 562 8.85 18.47 -4.43
C GLY A 562 9.33 17.15 -3.81
N PRO A 563 10.43 16.53 -4.30
CA PRO A 563 11.08 15.43 -3.60
C PRO A 563 11.42 15.84 -2.15
N LEU A 564 11.29 14.90 -1.22
CA LEU A 564 11.52 15.15 0.20
C LEU A 564 12.97 15.60 0.42
N ASN A 565 13.15 16.80 0.97
CA ASN A 565 14.47 17.35 1.23
C ASN A 565 14.55 17.97 2.62
N GLY A 566 15.69 17.82 3.29
CA GLY A 566 15.83 18.35 4.64
C GLY A 566 17.22 18.23 5.23
N ASN A 567 17.42 18.92 6.35
CA ASN A 567 18.59 18.83 7.18
C ASN A 567 18.20 18.76 8.66
N LEU A 568 19.01 18.05 9.44
CA LEU A 568 18.86 17.90 10.88
C LEU A 568 20.25 17.98 11.49
N ASN A 569 20.49 19.00 12.29
CA ASN A 569 21.67 19.15 13.12
C ASN A 569 21.38 18.53 14.50
N VAL A 570 22.31 17.74 15.01
CA VAL A 570 22.21 17.04 16.29
C VAL A 570 23.50 17.30 17.06
N LYS A 571 23.40 17.98 18.20
CA LYS A 571 24.54 18.23 19.11
C LYS A 571 24.27 17.64 20.47
N GLY A 572 25.23 16.92 21.02
CA GLY A 572 25.13 16.30 22.34
C GLY A 572 26.39 16.46 23.16
N SER A 573 26.23 16.41 24.48
CA SER A 573 27.33 16.47 25.45
C SER A 573 27.13 15.40 26.51
N SER A 574 28.19 14.65 26.83
CA SER A 574 28.21 13.60 27.86
C SER A 574 27.07 12.59 27.74
N LEU A 575 26.71 12.19 26.51
CA LEU A 575 25.67 11.21 26.25
C LEU A 575 26.15 9.80 26.68
N PRO A 576 25.46 9.12 27.59
CA PRO A 576 25.77 7.73 27.93
C PRO A 576 25.31 6.82 26.78
N VAL A 577 26.28 6.14 26.16
CA VAL A 577 26.03 5.17 25.10
C VAL A 577 26.39 3.78 25.59
N ASN A 578 25.40 2.90 25.70
CA ASN A 578 25.56 1.52 26.10
C ASN A 578 25.31 0.62 24.88
N VAL A 579 26.33 -0.14 24.49
CA VAL A 579 26.27 -1.14 23.43
C VAL A 579 26.45 -2.49 24.10
N GLU A 580 25.36 -3.08 24.58
CA GLU A 580 25.44 -4.35 25.29
C GLU A 580 25.82 -5.52 24.37
N PRO A 581 26.61 -6.50 24.85
CA PRO A 581 27.32 -6.57 26.12
C PRO A 581 28.72 -5.91 26.10
N TYR A 582 29.06 -5.14 25.07
CA TYR A 582 30.43 -4.79 24.70
C TYR A 582 30.96 -3.47 25.25
N ALA A 583 30.18 -2.39 25.32
CA ALA A 583 30.74 -1.07 25.60
C ALA A 583 29.81 -0.15 26.40
N ASN A 584 30.39 0.60 27.33
CA ASN A 584 29.77 1.73 28.01
C ASN A 584 30.62 2.98 27.73
N LEU A 585 30.10 3.89 26.93
CA LEU A 585 30.81 5.05 26.39
C LEU A 585 30.14 6.34 26.84
N GLU A 586 30.93 7.39 27.00
CA GLU A 586 30.42 8.76 27.07
C GLU A 586 30.75 9.44 25.73
N MET A 587 29.74 9.91 25.01
CA MET A 587 29.88 10.45 23.66
C MET A 587 29.37 11.90 23.58
N ALA A 588 30.00 12.70 22.74
CA ALA A 588 29.59 14.07 22.42
C ALA A 588 29.55 14.24 20.89
N PRO A 589 28.40 13.98 20.25
CA PRO A 589 28.22 14.15 18.81
C PRO A 589 27.93 15.60 18.43
N ASP A 590 28.44 16.04 17.28
CA ASP A 590 28.05 17.26 16.55
C ASP A 590 27.87 16.85 15.08
N MET A 591 26.64 16.49 14.72
CA MET A 591 26.31 15.78 13.49
C MET A 591 25.29 16.56 12.67
N GLN A 592 25.38 16.44 11.35
CA GLN A 592 24.39 16.89 10.39
C GLN A 592 23.92 15.70 9.56
N VAL A 593 22.63 15.45 9.60
CA VAL A 593 21.93 14.51 8.73
C VAL A 593 21.20 15.30 7.66
N ARG A 594 21.42 14.99 6.38
CA ARG A 594 20.76 15.65 5.26
C ARG A 594 20.14 14.61 4.36
N LEU A 595 18.93 14.91 3.89
CA LEU A 595 18.20 14.12 2.89
C LEU A 595 18.03 15.00 1.65
N ALA A 596 18.55 14.55 0.52
CA ALA A 596 18.38 15.21 -0.78
C ALA A 596 18.47 14.16 -1.88
N ASP A 597 17.60 14.25 -2.89
CA ASP A 597 17.62 13.38 -4.08
C ASP A 597 17.61 11.87 -3.73
N ASP A 598 16.78 11.48 -2.77
CA ASP A 598 16.69 10.11 -2.21
C ASP A 598 17.99 9.56 -1.58
N GLN A 599 18.98 10.43 -1.34
CA GLN A 599 20.24 10.11 -0.67
C GLN A 599 20.26 10.69 0.75
N LEU A 600 20.60 9.84 1.73
CA LEU A 600 20.80 10.24 3.12
C LEU A 600 22.31 10.45 3.36
N SER A 601 22.75 11.66 3.66
CA SER A 601 24.13 11.94 4.03
C SER A 601 24.24 12.27 5.52
N VAL A 602 25.18 11.64 6.21
CA VAL A 602 25.49 11.87 7.63
C VAL A 602 26.93 12.37 7.75
N SER A 603 27.11 13.58 8.28
CA SER A 603 28.44 14.18 8.43
C SER A 603 28.64 14.82 9.81
N GLY A 604 29.87 14.97 10.26
CA GLY A 604 30.17 15.72 11.48
C GLY A 604 31.30 15.15 12.33
N LYS A 605 31.33 15.52 13.62
CA LYS A 605 32.35 15.08 14.57
C LYS A 605 31.71 14.35 15.75
N VAL A 606 32.29 13.22 16.15
CA VAL A 606 31.91 12.47 17.35
C VAL A 606 33.11 12.39 18.29
N SER A 607 32.98 12.90 19.51
CA SER A 607 34.02 12.77 20.53
C SER A 607 33.65 11.70 21.54
N ILE A 608 34.57 10.78 21.83
CA ILE A 608 34.43 9.69 22.82
C ILE A 608 35.49 9.90 23.91
N PRO A 609 35.32 10.89 24.80
CA PRO A 609 36.35 11.24 25.79
C PRO A 609 36.67 10.11 26.76
N ARG A 610 35.67 9.37 27.23
CA ARG A 610 35.83 8.32 28.24
C ARG A 610 34.89 7.15 28.01
N GLY A 611 35.24 6.01 28.58
CA GLY A 611 34.39 4.82 28.54
C GLY A 611 35.13 3.53 28.86
N LYS A 612 34.42 2.43 28.73
CA LYS A 612 34.94 1.08 28.91
C LYS A 612 34.36 0.14 27.86
N ILE A 613 35.24 -0.52 27.11
CA ILE A 613 34.93 -1.56 26.15
C ILE A 613 35.39 -2.89 26.75
N VAL A 614 34.49 -3.86 26.88
CA VAL A 614 34.74 -5.19 27.43
C VAL A 614 34.25 -6.26 26.48
N VAL A 615 35.16 -7.05 25.91
CA VAL A 615 34.82 -8.17 25.03
C VAL A 615 35.15 -9.48 25.75
N ARG A 616 34.12 -10.23 26.16
CA ARG A 616 34.27 -11.48 26.93
C ARG A 616 34.39 -12.70 26.04
N GLU A 617 33.59 -12.76 24.99
CA GLU A 617 33.51 -13.86 24.03
C GLU A 617 33.47 -13.27 22.63
N LEU A 618 34.01 -13.98 21.64
CA LEU A 618 33.75 -13.64 20.24
C LEU A 618 32.26 -13.92 19.98
N PRO A 619 31.54 -13.03 19.28
CA PRO A 619 30.23 -13.40 18.74
C PRO A 619 30.37 -14.74 17.99
N PRO A 620 29.40 -15.66 18.07
CA PRO A 620 29.42 -16.83 17.20
C PRO A 620 29.58 -16.30 15.78
N SER A 621 30.68 -16.65 15.13
CA SER A 621 30.97 -16.20 13.76
C SER A 621 29.80 -16.65 12.90
N THR A 622 28.88 -15.74 12.58
CA THR A 622 27.82 -15.99 11.62
C THR A 622 28.54 -16.27 10.33
N VAL A 623 28.41 -17.51 9.86
CA VAL A 623 28.84 -17.88 8.51
C VAL A 623 28.19 -16.84 7.59
N LYS A 624 29.01 -15.96 7.01
CA LYS A 624 28.52 -14.91 6.12
C LYS A 624 27.81 -15.63 4.98
N VAL A 625 26.48 -15.55 4.96
CA VAL A 625 25.71 -16.10 3.86
C VAL A 625 26.13 -15.28 2.64
N SER A 626 26.53 -15.94 1.57
CA SER A 626 26.99 -15.25 0.37
C SER A 626 25.83 -14.40 -0.18
N ASP A 627 26.16 -13.24 -0.77
CA ASP A 627 25.20 -12.30 -1.35
C ASP A 627 24.36 -12.92 -2.50
N ASP A 628 24.65 -14.16 -2.89
CA ASP A 628 23.96 -14.96 -3.90
C ASP A 628 22.87 -15.90 -3.34
N ALA A 629 22.63 -15.92 -2.03
CA ALA A 629 21.63 -16.78 -1.41
C ALA A 629 20.21 -16.24 -1.61
N VAL A 630 19.44 -16.90 -2.48
CA VAL A 630 18.03 -16.59 -2.73
C VAL A 630 17.13 -17.52 -1.92
N ILE A 631 16.22 -16.95 -1.13
CA ILE A 631 15.16 -17.70 -0.44
C ILE A 631 14.04 -18.00 -1.44
N VAL A 632 13.84 -19.27 -1.78
CA VAL A 632 12.80 -19.69 -2.74
C VAL A 632 11.43 -19.70 -2.05
N GLY A 633 10.56 -18.74 -2.37
CA GLY A 633 9.15 -18.73 -1.93
C GLY A 633 8.56 -17.38 -1.52
N GLU A 634 9.38 -16.33 -1.37
CA GLU A 634 8.94 -14.95 -1.16
C GLU A 634 9.29 -14.09 -2.38
N ASP A 635 8.36 -13.22 -2.80
CA ASP A 635 8.64 -12.19 -3.81
C ASP A 635 9.70 -11.24 -3.25
N PRO A 636 10.89 -11.10 -3.88
CA PRO A 636 11.87 -10.13 -3.44
C PRO A 636 11.33 -8.75 -3.83
N ARG A 637 10.63 -8.09 -2.90
CA ARG A 637 10.56 -6.64 -2.94
C ARG A 637 11.95 -6.16 -2.58
N GLU A 638 12.76 -5.88 -3.61
CA GLU A 638 13.94 -5.05 -3.49
C GLU A 638 13.50 -3.71 -2.90
N LYS A 639 13.50 -3.58 -1.57
CA LYS A 639 13.68 -2.29 -0.95
C LYS A 639 15.11 -1.91 -1.28
N GLN A 640 15.28 -1.11 -2.33
CA GLN A 640 16.56 -0.45 -2.58
C GLN A 640 16.96 0.20 -1.25
N PRO A 641 18.08 -0.20 -0.63
CA PRO A 641 18.54 0.45 0.58
C PRO A 641 18.72 1.93 0.21
N VAL A 642 18.18 2.82 1.03
CA VAL A 642 18.47 4.25 0.91
C VAL A 642 20.00 4.38 0.86
N ALA A 643 20.55 5.01 -0.19
CA ALA A 643 21.99 5.20 -0.29
C ALA A 643 22.43 6.12 0.86
N ILE A 644 23.20 5.57 1.81
CA ILE A 644 23.73 6.32 2.95
C ILE A 644 25.16 6.74 2.62
N SER A 645 25.41 8.04 2.58
CA SER A 645 26.76 8.60 2.56
C SER A 645 27.16 9.01 3.99
N MET A 646 28.41 8.75 4.37
CA MET A 646 28.96 9.04 5.68
C MET A 646 30.27 9.82 5.57
N ASP A 647 30.44 10.82 6.44
CA ASP A 647 31.65 11.64 6.54
C ASP A 647 31.84 12.09 8.01
N ILE A 648 32.43 11.22 8.83
CA ILE A 648 32.42 11.35 10.29
C ILE A 648 33.84 11.34 10.85
N ASP A 649 34.24 12.43 11.52
CA ASP A 649 35.47 12.49 12.31
C ASP A 649 35.23 11.99 13.73
N VAL A 650 35.94 10.95 14.16
CA VAL A 650 35.82 10.38 15.51
C VAL A 650 37.09 10.64 16.31
N ASP A 651 36.94 11.35 17.42
CA ASP A 651 38.01 11.67 18.38
C ASP A 651 37.89 10.74 19.59
N VAL A 652 38.86 9.85 19.78
CA VAL A 652 38.77 8.73 20.69
C VAL A 652 39.71 8.95 21.88
N GLY A 653 39.19 8.82 23.10
CA GLY A 653 40.00 8.68 24.31
C GLY A 653 40.77 9.93 24.75
N SER A 654 40.19 11.12 24.55
CA SER A 654 40.78 12.39 24.98
C SER A 654 40.90 12.54 26.52
N ASP A 655 40.15 11.73 27.30
CA ASP A 655 40.30 11.61 28.76
C ASP A 655 40.73 10.18 29.15
N LYS A 656 39.78 9.23 29.19
CA LYS A 656 40.08 7.85 29.59
C LYS A 656 39.10 6.84 29.01
N LEU A 657 39.42 6.30 27.84
CA LEU A 657 38.72 5.16 27.24
C LEU A 657 39.54 3.89 27.45
N THR A 658 38.95 2.88 28.10
CA THR A 658 39.65 1.62 28.40
C THR A 658 39.10 0.47 27.57
N PHE A 659 39.97 -0.38 27.06
CA PHE A 659 39.63 -1.64 26.38
C PHE A 659 40.10 -2.83 27.21
N SER A 660 39.23 -3.81 27.40
CA SER A 660 39.50 -5.06 28.11
C SER A 660 38.91 -6.25 27.33
N GLY A 661 39.74 -7.05 26.67
CA GLY A 661 39.27 -8.21 25.93
C GLY A 661 40.41 -9.11 25.49
N PHE A 662 40.17 -10.41 25.38
CA PHE A 662 41.15 -11.39 24.89
C PHE A 662 42.52 -11.32 25.57
N GLY A 663 42.54 -11.03 26.88
CA GLY A 663 43.77 -10.89 27.66
C GLY A 663 44.44 -9.51 27.58
N LEU A 664 44.01 -8.63 26.68
CA LEU A 664 44.50 -7.25 26.54
C LEU A 664 43.72 -6.29 27.43
N ASN A 665 44.45 -5.45 28.17
CA ASN A 665 43.90 -4.28 28.87
C ASN A 665 44.72 -3.04 28.48
N ALA A 666 44.11 -2.05 27.85
CA ALA A 666 44.81 -0.83 27.42
C ALA A 666 43.89 0.41 27.44
N GLU A 667 44.49 1.59 27.42
CA GLU A 667 43.79 2.86 27.18
C GLU A 667 43.84 3.18 25.68
N LEU A 668 42.68 3.36 25.04
CA LEU A 668 42.58 3.72 23.62
C LEU A 668 42.62 5.24 23.47
N ALA A 669 43.43 5.77 22.55
CA ALA A 669 43.43 7.18 22.18
C ALA A 669 43.80 7.38 20.70
N GLY A 670 43.16 8.31 20.00
CA GLY A 670 43.49 8.60 18.60
C GLY A 670 42.37 9.30 17.84
N GLN A 671 42.53 9.41 16.53
CA GLN A 671 41.57 10.04 15.64
C GLN A 671 41.38 9.18 14.39
N VAL A 672 40.12 8.94 14.03
CA VAL A 672 39.75 8.21 12.82
C VAL A 672 38.68 8.98 12.08
N HIS A 673 38.76 8.97 10.76
CA HIS A 673 37.79 9.52 9.84
C HIS A 673 37.07 8.36 9.16
N ILE A 674 35.74 8.34 9.23
CA ILE A 674 34.89 7.27 8.71
C ILE A 674 34.06 7.84 7.56
N GLY A 675 34.35 7.35 6.35
CA GLY A 675 33.65 7.69 5.12
C GLY A 675 32.55 6.69 4.76
N ASP A 676 32.08 6.79 3.51
CA ASP A 676 31.15 5.84 2.87
C ASP A 676 31.64 4.39 3.01
N ASP A 677 30.70 3.44 3.13
CA ASP A 677 30.97 2.00 3.31
C ASP A 677 31.91 1.66 4.48
N LEU A 678 31.95 2.53 5.50
CA LEU A 678 32.86 2.44 6.65
C LEU A 678 34.35 2.51 6.26
N ASP A 679 34.71 3.14 5.12
CA ASP A 679 36.10 3.43 4.77
C ASP A 679 36.73 4.30 5.86
N THR A 680 37.65 3.72 6.61
CA THR A 680 38.22 4.35 7.81
C THR A 680 39.67 4.70 7.57
N ARG A 681 40.04 5.93 7.93
CA ARG A 681 41.41 6.46 7.82
C ARG A 681 41.84 7.11 9.13
N GLY A 682 43.05 6.83 9.59
CA GLY A 682 43.57 7.43 10.81
C GLY A 682 44.38 6.46 11.65
N GLU A 683 44.58 6.81 12.92
CA GLU A 683 45.40 6.02 13.84
C GLU A 683 44.76 5.95 15.23
N LEU A 684 44.70 4.74 15.79
CA LEU A 684 44.39 4.49 17.20
C LEU A 684 45.61 3.92 17.92
N ASN A 685 45.93 4.52 19.08
CA ASN A 685 47.01 4.12 19.96
C ASN A 685 46.47 3.38 21.18
N LEU A 686 47.15 2.30 21.58
CA LEU A 686 46.88 1.59 22.84
C LEU A 686 47.96 1.94 23.86
N ASN A 687 47.63 2.90 24.71
CA ASN A 687 48.48 3.42 25.75
C ASN A 687 48.38 2.58 27.03
N LYS A 688 49.47 2.56 27.81
CA LYS A 688 49.54 1.88 29.13
C LYS A 688 49.00 0.44 29.13
N GLY A 689 49.19 -0.27 28.00
CA GLY A 689 48.62 -1.58 27.79
C GLY A 689 49.35 -2.70 28.53
N ASN A 690 48.62 -3.73 28.96
CA ASN A 690 49.16 -5.02 29.36
C ASN A 690 48.40 -6.14 28.67
N PHE A 691 49.12 -7.18 28.27
CA PHE A 691 48.57 -8.39 27.67
C PHE A 691 48.84 -9.58 28.59
N ARG A 692 47.80 -10.37 28.86
CA ARG A 692 47.88 -11.62 29.62
C ARG A 692 47.31 -12.76 28.79
N GLY A 693 48.17 -13.65 28.36
CA GLY A 693 47.82 -14.85 27.60
C GLY A 693 48.85 -15.94 27.86
N TYR A 694 48.44 -17.20 27.73
CA TYR A 694 49.32 -18.37 27.88
C TYR A 694 50.14 -18.39 29.19
N GLY A 695 49.53 -17.92 30.29
CA GLY A 695 50.17 -17.84 31.61
C GLY A 695 51.19 -16.70 31.79
N GLN A 696 51.42 -15.88 30.76
CA GLN A 696 52.44 -14.81 30.80
C GLN A 696 51.82 -13.42 30.79
N ARG A 697 52.56 -12.45 31.34
CA ARG A 697 52.20 -11.03 31.35
C ARG A 697 53.22 -10.24 30.53
N LEU A 698 52.75 -9.61 29.46
CA LEU A 698 53.54 -8.72 28.60
C LEU A 698 53.07 -7.28 28.81
N THR A 699 54.00 -6.33 28.89
CA THR A 699 53.72 -4.90 28.91
C THR A 699 53.80 -4.36 27.49
N ILE A 700 52.78 -3.62 27.06
CA ILE A 700 52.77 -3.00 25.73
C ILE A 700 53.70 -1.78 25.77
N ARG A 701 54.80 -1.84 25.00
CA ARG A 701 55.75 -0.71 24.82
C ARG A 701 55.25 0.24 23.74
N ARG A 702 54.64 -0.29 22.69
CA ARG A 702 54.02 0.45 21.58
C ARG A 702 52.88 -0.37 21.00
N ALA A 703 51.77 0.28 20.65
CA ALA A 703 50.69 -0.39 19.94
C ALA A 703 49.89 0.64 19.15
N ARG A 704 49.99 0.54 17.82
CA ARG A 704 49.32 1.42 16.87
C ARG A 704 48.47 0.59 15.93
N LEU A 705 47.24 1.04 15.70
CA LEU A 705 46.35 0.54 14.66
C LEU A 705 46.19 1.65 13.63
N LEU A 706 46.65 1.40 12.43
CA LEU A 706 46.61 2.33 11.31
C LEU A 706 45.47 1.89 10.38
N PHE A 707 44.50 2.77 10.16
CA PHE A 707 43.36 2.53 9.28
C PHE A 707 43.61 3.22 7.93
N ALA A 708 43.41 2.49 6.84
CA ALA A 708 43.58 2.97 5.47
C ALA A 708 42.70 2.17 4.50
N GLY A 709 41.42 2.02 4.84
CA GLY A 709 40.50 1.12 4.13
C GLY A 709 39.36 0.63 5.04
N PRO A 710 38.90 -0.62 4.86
CA PRO A 710 37.86 -1.22 5.71
C PRO A 710 38.18 -1.13 7.21
N ILE A 711 37.19 -0.75 8.03
CA ILE A 711 37.36 -0.56 9.48
C ILE A 711 37.77 -1.84 10.24
N ASP A 712 37.48 -3.01 9.68
CA ASP A 712 37.81 -4.33 10.24
C ASP A 712 39.22 -4.81 9.87
N GLN A 713 39.95 -4.11 8.98
CA GLN A 713 41.27 -4.50 8.48
C GLN A 713 42.39 -3.47 8.77
N PRO A 714 42.61 -3.04 10.03
CA PRO A 714 43.69 -2.12 10.35
C PRO A 714 45.07 -2.78 10.15
N PHE A 715 46.07 -1.95 9.85
CA PHE A 715 47.47 -2.35 9.93
C PHE A 715 47.95 -2.22 11.38
N LEU A 716 48.47 -3.32 11.91
CA LEU A 716 48.96 -3.44 13.28
C LEU A 716 50.45 -3.10 13.32
N ASP A 717 50.87 -2.30 14.31
CA ASP A 717 52.26 -2.13 14.73
C ASP A 717 52.31 -2.16 16.26
N ILE A 718 52.53 -3.36 16.79
CA ILE A 718 52.44 -3.65 18.21
C ILE A 718 53.75 -4.25 18.69
N GLU A 719 54.23 -3.79 19.84
CA GLU A 719 55.42 -4.25 20.50
C GLU A 719 55.15 -4.46 22.00
N ALA A 720 55.21 -5.71 22.42
CA ALA A 720 54.94 -6.14 23.79
C ALA A 720 56.20 -6.76 24.39
N ILE A 721 56.55 -6.42 25.62
CA ILE A 721 57.79 -6.84 26.27
C ILE A 721 57.56 -7.49 27.63
N ARG A 722 58.46 -8.39 27.99
CA ARG A 722 58.61 -8.97 29.33
C ARG A 722 60.05 -8.72 29.78
N LYS A 723 60.20 -8.09 30.95
CA LYS A 723 61.50 -7.94 31.60
C LYS A 723 61.68 -9.05 32.63
N VAL A 724 62.78 -9.79 32.52
CA VAL A 724 63.21 -10.80 33.49
C VAL A 724 64.66 -10.48 33.85
N ASP A 725 64.89 -10.08 35.10
CA ASP A 725 66.17 -9.54 35.57
C ASP A 725 66.68 -8.41 34.64
N ASP A 726 67.85 -8.60 34.01
CA ASP A 726 68.48 -7.64 33.10
C ASP A 726 68.14 -7.89 31.62
N VAL A 727 67.28 -8.87 31.31
CA VAL A 727 66.91 -9.24 29.94
C VAL A 727 65.49 -8.77 29.63
N VAL A 728 65.32 -8.03 28.54
CA VAL A 728 64.01 -7.70 27.97
C VAL A 728 63.78 -8.63 26.78
N ALA A 729 62.78 -9.50 26.86
CA ALA A 729 62.33 -10.29 25.71
C ALA A 729 61.00 -9.74 25.21
N GLY A 730 60.81 -9.63 23.91
CA GLY A 730 59.67 -8.94 23.32
C GLY A 730 59.10 -9.62 22.08
N LEU A 731 57.83 -9.31 21.82
CA LEU A 731 57.06 -9.73 20.67
C LEU A 731 56.70 -8.48 19.86
N ARG A 732 57.01 -8.49 18.57
CA ARG A 732 56.60 -7.46 17.62
C ARG A 732 55.59 -8.06 16.64
N LEU A 733 54.45 -7.42 16.48
CA LEU A 733 53.39 -7.79 15.56
C LEU A 733 53.22 -6.66 14.53
N THR A 734 53.42 -6.96 13.25
CA THR A 734 53.31 -5.99 12.15
C THR A 734 52.51 -6.56 10.98
N GLY A 735 51.77 -5.74 10.23
CA GLY A 735 50.99 -6.21 9.06
C GLY A 735 49.49 -5.99 9.23
N SER A 736 48.70 -6.36 8.22
CA SER A 736 47.22 -6.31 8.30
C SER A 736 46.71 -7.26 9.40
N ALA A 737 45.63 -6.88 10.08
CA ALA A 737 45.00 -7.68 11.13
C ALA A 737 44.61 -9.11 10.67
N ASP A 738 44.30 -9.30 9.37
CA ASP A 738 43.98 -10.61 8.80
C ASP A 738 45.21 -11.49 8.55
N GLN A 739 46.38 -10.88 8.38
CA GLN A 739 47.64 -11.57 8.09
C GLN A 739 48.82 -10.93 8.84
N PRO A 740 48.83 -10.99 10.18
CA PRO A 740 49.87 -10.35 10.95
C PRO A 740 51.18 -11.15 10.87
N ARG A 741 52.31 -10.45 10.83
CA ARG A 741 53.65 -11.01 10.95
C ARG A 741 54.16 -10.82 12.37
N THR A 742 54.61 -11.91 12.96
CA THR A 742 55.09 -11.95 14.34
C THR A 742 56.60 -12.15 14.36
N GLU A 743 57.33 -11.31 15.09
CA GLU A 743 58.77 -11.39 15.30
C GLU A 743 59.07 -11.38 16.80
N VAL A 744 59.93 -12.30 17.25
CA VAL A 744 60.41 -12.35 18.63
C VAL A 744 61.79 -11.71 18.71
N PHE A 745 62.01 -10.84 19.68
CA PHE A 745 63.28 -10.12 19.88
C PHE A 745 63.72 -10.10 21.35
N SER A 746 64.96 -9.70 21.61
CA SER A 746 65.47 -9.47 22.96
C SER A 746 66.48 -8.33 23.04
N GLU A 747 66.64 -7.77 24.23
CA GLU A 747 67.66 -6.80 24.59
C GLU A 747 68.37 -7.31 25.87
N PRO A 748 69.67 -7.69 25.81
CA PRO A 748 70.54 -7.76 24.62
C PRO A 748 70.11 -8.84 23.60
N ALA A 749 70.53 -8.68 22.33
CA ALA A 749 70.08 -9.52 21.22
C ALA A 749 70.53 -10.99 21.35
N MET A 750 69.60 -11.93 21.18
CA MET A 750 69.82 -13.37 21.19
C MET A 750 69.03 -14.06 20.06
N SER A 751 69.13 -15.38 19.91
CA SER A 751 68.34 -16.12 18.93
C SER A 751 66.84 -16.10 19.26
N GLN A 752 65.96 -16.24 18.27
CA GLN A 752 64.51 -16.19 18.48
C GLN A 752 64.03 -17.28 19.45
N GLU A 753 64.63 -18.47 19.42
CA GLU A 753 64.29 -19.57 20.33
C GLU A 753 64.62 -19.21 21.79
N GLN A 754 65.76 -18.55 22.00
CA GLN A 754 66.23 -18.16 23.32
C GLN A 754 65.41 -16.96 23.86
N ALA A 755 65.07 -16.01 23.00
CA ALA A 755 64.15 -14.91 23.32
C ALA A 755 62.72 -15.41 23.61
N LEU A 756 62.24 -16.41 22.86
CA LEU A 756 60.95 -17.07 23.10
C LEU A 756 60.95 -17.83 24.43
N SER A 757 62.06 -18.48 24.81
CA SER A 757 62.20 -19.11 26.13
C SER A 757 62.10 -18.09 27.27
N TYR A 758 62.69 -16.91 27.14
CA TYR A 758 62.50 -15.84 28.12
C TYR A 758 61.06 -15.30 28.13
N LEU A 759 60.40 -15.19 26.97
CA LEU A 759 58.99 -14.78 26.88
C LEU A 759 58.05 -15.79 27.54
N VAL A 760 58.23 -17.10 27.29
CA VAL A 760 57.34 -18.18 27.74
C VAL A 760 57.71 -18.68 29.12
N LEU A 761 58.96 -19.08 29.34
CA LEU A 761 59.42 -19.75 30.56
C LEU A 761 60.06 -18.80 31.59
N GLY A 762 60.38 -17.57 31.19
CA GLY A 762 61.06 -16.60 32.06
C GLY A 762 62.51 -16.98 32.39
N ARG A 763 63.15 -17.85 31.58
CA ARG A 763 64.53 -18.31 31.78
C ARG A 763 65.15 -18.77 30.45
N PRO A 764 66.50 -18.78 30.31
CA PRO A 764 67.15 -19.24 29.08
C PRO A 764 67.01 -20.75 28.88
N LEU A 765 67.12 -21.20 27.63
CA LEU A 765 67.24 -22.62 27.30
C LEU A 765 68.58 -23.15 27.84
N SER A 766 68.55 -24.20 28.66
CA SER A 766 69.77 -24.86 29.14
C SER A 766 70.42 -25.65 28.00
N SER A 767 71.71 -25.39 27.75
CA SER A 767 72.48 -26.06 26.69
C SER A 767 73.01 -27.43 27.14
N GLY A 768 72.11 -28.38 27.41
CA GLY A 768 72.44 -29.76 27.78
C GLY A 768 71.72 -30.77 26.87
N SER A 769 72.48 -31.55 26.10
CA SER A 769 72.00 -32.44 25.03
C SER A 769 71.24 -33.70 25.47
N GLU A 770 70.91 -33.85 26.75
CA GLU A 770 70.12 -34.99 27.26
C GLU A 770 68.77 -34.58 27.91
N ASP A 771 68.55 -33.29 28.19
CA ASP A 771 67.30 -32.79 28.81
C ASP A 771 66.21 -32.38 27.80
N ASN A 772 66.53 -32.37 26.51
CA ASN A 772 65.63 -31.88 25.47
C ASN A 772 64.39 -32.79 25.28
N ASN A 773 64.51 -34.08 25.62
CA ASN A 773 63.42 -35.05 25.51
C ASN A 773 62.46 -35.01 26.71
N MET A 774 62.93 -34.54 27.88
CA MET A 774 62.08 -34.34 29.07
C MET A 774 61.32 -33.02 29.03
N LEU A 775 61.91 -31.96 28.47
CA LEU A 775 61.24 -30.68 28.24
C LEU A 775 60.16 -30.76 27.16
N ALA A 776 60.37 -31.55 26.09
CA ALA A 776 59.35 -31.82 25.08
C ALA A 776 58.16 -32.61 25.65
N GLN A 777 58.42 -33.56 26.56
CA GLN A 777 57.36 -34.34 27.24
C GLN A 777 56.61 -33.52 28.30
N ALA A 778 57.29 -32.62 29.01
CA ALA A 778 56.65 -31.65 29.90
C ALA A 778 55.81 -30.61 29.12
N ALA A 779 56.26 -30.20 27.93
CA ALA A 779 55.50 -29.32 27.03
C ALA A 779 54.28 -30.01 26.41
N LEU A 780 54.33 -31.33 26.16
CA LEU A 780 53.18 -32.12 25.74
C LEU A 780 52.17 -32.34 26.89
N ALA A 781 52.65 -32.56 28.12
CA ALA A 781 51.80 -32.66 29.30
C ALA A 781 51.13 -31.32 29.66
N LEU A 782 51.84 -30.20 29.52
CA LEU A 782 51.29 -28.85 29.66
C LEU A 782 50.42 -28.44 28.46
N GLY A 783 50.68 -28.99 27.26
CA GLY A 783 49.84 -28.80 26.08
C GLY A 783 48.48 -29.47 26.23
N VAL A 784 48.42 -30.63 26.88
CA VAL A 784 47.17 -31.33 27.21
C VAL A 784 46.47 -30.73 28.44
N ALA A 785 47.21 -30.20 29.42
CA ALA A 785 46.63 -29.49 30.56
C ALA A 785 46.20 -28.04 30.24
N GLY A 786 46.82 -27.40 29.24
CA GLY A 786 46.53 -26.05 28.78
C GLY A 786 45.52 -25.97 27.64
N SER A 787 45.16 -27.11 27.03
CA SER A 787 44.07 -27.20 26.08
C SER A 787 42.78 -27.60 26.79
N SER A 788 41.83 -26.68 26.79
CA SER A 788 40.39 -26.84 27.05
C SER A 788 39.89 -26.50 28.46
N GLY A 789 39.29 -25.30 28.56
CA GLY A 789 38.23 -25.00 29.53
C GLY A 789 36.93 -25.76 29.21
N VAL A 790 37.00 -27.07 28.99
CA VAL A 790 35.86 -27.91 28.58
C VAL A 790 35.59 -29.08 29.56
N THR A 791 36.35 -29.22 30.66
CA THR A 791 36.22 -30.37 31.57
C THR A 791 35.49 -30.10 32.90
N GLY A 792 35.09 -28.86 33.21
CA GLY A 792 34.32 -28.54 34.43
C GLY A 792 32.83 -28.91 34.36
N SER A 793 32.19 -28.78 33.20
CA SER A 793 30.73 -28.89 33.07
C SER A 793 30.18 -30.32 33.13
N VAL A 794 30.98 -31.34 32.79
CA VAL A 794 30.56 -32.74 32.87
C VAL A 794 30.59 -33.25 34.32
N ALA A 795 31.54 -32.80 35.15
CA ALA A 795 31.68 -33.24 36.54
C ALA A 795 30.65 -32.60 37.49
N GLU A 796 30.28 -31.33 37.28
CA GLU A 796 29.23 -30.65 38.07
C GLU A 796 27.84 -31.25 37.86
N SER A 797 27.53 -31.77 36.65
CA SER A 797 26.27 -32.47 36.37
C SER A 797 26.13 -33.81 37.12
N LEU A 798 27.25 -34.40 37.55
CA LEU A 798 27.32 -35.64 38.34
C LEU A 798 27.47 -35.39 39.85
N GLY A 799 27.45 -34.13 40.29
CA GLY A 799 27.50 -33.74 41.71
C GLY A 799 28.88 -33.82 42.37
N ILE A 800 29.97 -33.86 41.61
CA ILE A 800 31.34 -33.93 42.15
C ILE A 800 31.90 -32.50 42.26
N GLN A 801 32.22 -32.08 43.48
CA GLN A 801 32.77 -30.75 43.80
C GLN A 801 34.30 -30.79 43.84
N ASP A 802 34.95 -29.66 43.51
CA ASP A 802 36.41 -29.49 43.53
C ASP A 802 37.17 -30.56 42.72
N PHE A 803 36.65 -30.95 41.56
CA PHE A 803 37.31 -31.91 40.69
C PHE A 803 38.65 -31.36 40.18
N GLN A 804 39.73 -32.10 40.44
CA GLN A 804 41.09 -31.76 40.03
C GLN A 804 41.76 -32.97 39.41
N LEU A 805 42.55 -32.72 38.36
CA LEU A 805 43.44 -33.69 37.73
C LEU A 805 44.88 -33.28 38.07
N ASP A 806 45.59 -34.17 38.74
CA ASP A 806 46.96 -33.99 39.19
C ASP A 806 47.83 -35.18 38.76
N THR A 807 49.15 -35.06 38.89
CA THR A 807 50.09 -36.16 38.67
C THR A 807 50.79 -36.49 39.97
N ASP A 808 50.80 -37.76 40.37
CA ASP A 808 51.43 -38.22 41.61
C ASP A 808 52.48 -39.31 41.33
N GLY A 809 53.56 -39.30 42.11
CA GLY A 809 54.71 -40.20 41.96
C GLY A 809 55.82 -39.69 41.00
N SER A 810 56.95 -40.40 40.97
CA SER A 810 58.12 -40.07 40.13
C SER A 810 58.77 -41.32 39.52
N GLY A 811 59.27 -41.22 38.30
CA GLY A 811 59.88 -42.33 37.58
C GLY A 811 58.86 -43.35 37.07
N ARG A 812 59.11 -44.65 37.24
CA ARG A 812 58.21 -45.72 36.76
C ARG A 812 56.88 -45.83 37.50
N SER A 813 56.74 -45.18 38.67
CA SER A 813 55.51 -45.15 39.46
C SER A 813 54.66 -43.89 39.25
N THR A 814 54.98 -43.07 38.23
CA THR A 814 54.16 -41.89 37.90
C THR A 814 52.75 -42.32 37.50
N SER A 815 51.76 -41.67 38.11
CA SER A 815 50.34 -41.90 37.89
C SER A 815 49.60 -40.58 37.67
N VAL A 816 48.57 -40.61 36.82
CA VAL A 816 47.62 -39.50 36.71
C VAL A 816 46.50 -39.76 37.69
N VAL A 817 46.23 -38.77 38.53
CA VAL A 817 45.26 -38.86 39.62
C VAL A 817 44.15 -37.86 39.37
N ALA A 818 42.92 -38.37 39.26
CA ALA A 818 41.72 -37.57 39.36
C ALA A 818 41.20 -37.61 40.81
N SER A 819 40.96 -36.46 41.42
CA SER A 819 40.36 -36.37 42.76
C SER A 819 39.23 -35.37 42.81
N GLY A 820 38.21 -35.64 43.61
CA GLY A 820 37.09 -34.74 43.85
C GLY A 820 36.32 -35.09 45.10
N ASN A 821 35.53 -34.13 45.58
CA ASN A 821 34.67 -34.27 46.75
C ASN A 821 33.26 -34.66 46.31
N LEU A 822 32.75 -35.77 46.85
CA LEU A 822 31.35 -36.20 46.68
C LEU A 822 30.43 -35.51 47.72
N SER A 823 31.00 -35.06 48.85
CA SER A 823 30.34 -34.22 49.87
C SER A 823 31.41 -33.54 50.73
N GLU A 824 31.01 -32.65 51.65
CA GLU A 824 31.92 -31.98 52.60
C GLU A 824 32.78 -32.94 53.45
N ARG A 825 32.38 -34.22 53.56
CA ARG A 825 33.09 -35.23 54.36
C ARG A 825 33.54 -36.44 53.56
N LEU A 826 33.20 -36.56 52.29
CA LEU A 826 33.53 -37.73 51.46
C LEU A 826 34.26 -37.29 50.20
N SER A 827 35.47 -37.79 50.01
CA SER A 827 36.31 -37.52 48.85
C SER A 827 36.68 -38.83 48.14
N LEU A 828 36.76 -38.77 46.82
CA LEU A 828 37.13 -39.87 45.95
C LEU A 828 38.42 -39.49 45.20
N ARG A 829 39.34 -40.43 45.13
CA ARG A 829 40.60 -40.32 44.41
C ARG A 829 40.76 -41.55 43.52
N TYR A 830 41.09 -41.33 42.25
CA TYR A 830 41.34 -42.38 41.28
C TYR A 830 42.66 -42.13 40.56
N GLY A 831 43.63 -43.00 40.76
CA GLY A 831 44.94 -42.97 40.11
C GLY A 831 45.05 -44.04 39.03
N VAL A 832 45.60 -43.69 37.87
CA VAL A 832 45.97 -44.61 36.80
C VAL A 832 47.48 -44.49 36.56
N GLY A 833 48.21 -45.59 36.73
CA GLY A 833 49.64 -45.64 36.47
C GLY A 833 49.96 -45.40 34.99
N VAL A 834 50.94 -44.53 34.71
CA VAL A 834 51.32 -44.12 33.35
C VAL A 834 52.23 -45.15 32.67
N PHE A 835 53.11 -45.80 33.44
CA PHE A 835 54.07 -46.80 32.92
C PHE A 835 53.76 -48.24 33.34
N GLU A 836 53.10 -48.44 34.49
CA GLU A 836 52.61 -49.73 34.95
C GLU A 836 51.08 -49.66 35.10
N PRO A 837 50.30 -50.59 34.52
CA PRO A 837 48.84 -50.48 34.46
C PRO A 837 48.21 -50.92 35.79
N VAL A 838 48.56 -50.22 36.87
CA VAL A 838 47.96 -50.40 38.19
C VAL A 838 47.04 -49.21 38.43
N ASN A 839 45.74 -49.50 38.54
CA ASN A 839 44.74 -48.50 38.88
C ASN A 839 44.49 -48.54 40.39
N THR A 840 44.46 -47.39 41.02
CA THR A 840 44.19 -47.26 42.45
C THR A 840 42.96 -46.38 42.66
N VAL A 841 41.98 -46.86 43.43
CA VAL A 841 40.82 -46.08 43.86
C VAL A 841 40.92 -45.92 45.37
N ALA A 842 40.90 -44.69 45.86
CA ALA A 842 40.83 -44.39 47.29
C ALA A 842 39.61 -43.55 47.62
N LEU A 843 38.84 -43.97 48.61
CA LEU A 843 37.67 -43.28 49.12
C LEU A 843 37.95 -42.86 50.56
N ARG A 844 37.90 -41.56 50.83
CA ARG A 844 38.25 -41.00 52.14
C ARG A 844 37.06 -40.30 52.76
N TYR A 845 36.68 -40.74 53.96
CA TYR A 845 35.59 -40.20 54.76
C TYR A 845 36.09 -39.56 56.06
N ALA A 846 35.81 -38.27 56.24
CA ALA A 846 36.18 -37.52 57.44
C ALA A 846 35.18 -37.76 58.58
N LEU A 847 35.62 -38.49 59.62
CA LEU A 847 34.83 -38.75 60.84
C LEU A 847 34.79 -37.50 61.74
N THR A 848 35.91 -36.79 61.85
CA THR A 848 36.02 -35.48 62.51
C THR A 848 37.04 -34.61 61.75
N ARG A 849 37.21 -33.34 62.12
CA ARG A 849 38.25 -32.47 61.52
C ARG A 849 39.68 -32.99 61.65
N ARG A 850 39.92 -33.95 62.54
CA ARG A 850 41.26 -34.52 62.81
C ARG A 850 41.34 -36.04 62.61
N LEU A 851 40.23 -36.72 62.30
CA LEU A 851 40.20 -38.17 62.16
C LEU A 851 39.47 -38.54 60.86
N TYR A 852 40.13 -39.26 59.96
CA TYR A 852 39.54 -39.70 58.69
C TYR A 852 39.83 -41.17 58.42
N LEU A 853 38.85 -41.85 57.84
CA LEU A 853 38.93 -43.24 57.38
C LEU A 853 39.20 -43.21 55.88
N GLU A 854 40.15 -43.99 55.40
CA GLU A 854 40.46 -44.12 53.97
C GLU A 854 40.42 -45.58 53.56
N ALA A 855 39.59 -45.89 52.57
CA ALA A 855 39.52 -47.20 51.92
C ALA A 855 40.23 -47.09 50.58
N ALA A 856 41.35 -47.79 50.40
CA ALA A 856 42.11 -47.81 49.16
C ALA A 856 42.07 -49.20 48.51
N SER A 857 41.92 -49.25 47.19
CA SER A 857 41.87 -50.47 46.41
C SER A 857 42.79 -50.35 45.19
N GLY A 858 43.77 -51.26 45.08
CA GLY A 858 44.72 -51.35 43.98
C GLY A 858 45.22 -52.80 43.83
N LEU A 859 46.52 -53.04 43.98
CA LEU A 859 47.10 -54.40 44.02
C LEU A 859 46.66 -55.21 45.27
N ALA A 860 46.31 -54.53 46.36
CA ALA A 860 45.64 -55.08 47.53
C ALA A 860 44.65 -54.02 48.06
N SER A 861 43.60 -54.44 48.77
CA SER A 861 42.62 -53.51 49.38
C SER A 861 42.97 -53.30 50.85
N SER A 862 43.05 -52.04 51.29
CA SER A 862 43.26 -51.66 52.70
C SER A 862 42.17 -50.70 53.19
N LEU A 863 41.92 -50.73 54.50
CA LEU A 863 41.06 -49.78 55.19
C LEU A 863 41.83 -49.22 56.38
N ASP A 864 42.22 -47.96 56.27
CA ASP A 864 43.16 -47.31 57.17
C ASP A 864 42.48 -46.13 57.90
N LEU A 865 42.80 -45.95 59.18
CA LEU A 865 42.28 -44.85 60.00
C LEU A 865 43.42 -43.90 60.34
N PHE A 866 43.30 -42.65 59.91
CA PHE A 866 44.34 -41.64 60.04
C PHE A 866 43.91 -40.51 60.98
N TYR A 867 44.83 -40.08 61.85
CA TYR A 867 44.67 -38.90 62.70
C TYR A 867 45.63 -37.79 62.26
N LYS A 868 45.09 -36.61 61.93
CA LYS A 868 45.87 -35.43 61.55
C LYS A 868 45.96 -34.46 62.73
N ARG A 869 47.19 -34.09 63.10
CA ARG A 869 47.49 -33.01 64.05
C ARG A 869 48.34 -31.96 63.34
N ASP A 870 47.75 -30.80 63.08
CA ASP A 870 48.48 -29.64 62.56
C ASP A 870 49.33 -29.04 63.72
N PHE A 871 50.59 -28.67 63.45
CA PHE A 871 51.51 -28.02 64.39
C PHE A 871 51.77 -26.59 63.99
#